data_AF-A0A840WF88-F1
#
_entry.id   AF-A0A840WF88-F1
#
_cell.length_a   1.000
_cell.length_b   1.000
_cell.length_c   1.000
_cell.angle_alpha   90.00
_cell.angle_beta   90.00
_cell.angle_gamma   90.00
#
_symmetry.space_group_name_H-M   'P 1'
#
loop_
_entity.id
_entity.type
_entity.pdbx_description
1 polymer ?
#
loop_
_entity_poly.entity_id
_entity_poly.type
_entity_poly.pdbx_seq_one_letter_code
_entity_poly.pdbx_strand_id
1 'polypeptide(L)'
;MTTRVQQQSAIDAALIGMSMRLPGATSAFELWQLLLDPARGHHRGLHHGPITHTLLRQVVMEALADASLPARALKGSRTGVYVCTHPDSATEPDLATSLHDHLGLAGSATTVTKLSAVPLLHTAHHDLRVTEVDHALVVALDEHQDQTRALVLVLTSTALAERHRAYAHLAGTWTTANPLQDDTQVLGLALAQAGHEGEQAAWTWQTTDPALIPADTEAAAEPSCELPQTLNISGGVRSLIGVAATALALHRRQHPRPNQALPPADPFGEQVAAAVDHALDRRCATVLISAPTLPLPAHHDPVALPRMHPLSAPSHTGLVRAARLHAETTRAAGNVTTLADTALEHTDHHPVRAAVISDNLGATVQAFRSLEDRAPNCHVIGPRVVPQVRPKLVYVLTGLAGVHPNAGAQLMRLSEYADAAEEARQALAEATTEPVWGPGQRIRTTADGHQATFVSQIALGAAWRAWGLEPDTVVGCGAGEPAAAVLAGALSIQEGARVVAARARALAELPPTQILLIHASRTRIGPLLAPLRDQVHVALHLHTQLWCVAGRDQVLEDLARTLTERAIHTQMVAADAAHTPPAREQASQVREALRGLRPRPATRAHLVTATPHTGHPLYLDAAYWAHQLSTPAHLGAAVRLATDHAAPSVLVEVAALSTLARPLLEAVDARHDVVSLTCDPAQYAHALGELYTRGYTPRPAHSRANAHLVLPAAADTPQEPVLAWAGPAPEHVQDYLLGLVARVADLEVPPAGFLTWADLGLGEYDLVRLMGELRQVPAWRGVTTAEVDPHQPLTVWAKHLATRVEAA
;
A
#
# COMPACT_ATOMS: atom_id res chain seq x y z
N MET A 1 31.98 37.46 -23.41
CA MET A 1 32.28 36.02 -23.35
C MET A 1 32.92 35.77 -21.99
N THR A 2 32.30 35.15 -21.00
CA THR A 2 31.15 34.23 -21.00
C THR A 2 30.26 34.50 -19.77
N THR A 3 29.29 35.38 -19.99
CA THR A 3 27.97 35.39 -19.39
C THR A 3 27.27 34.06 -19.67
N ARG A 4 27.29 33.12 -18.70
CA ARG A 4 26.38 31.94 -18.64
C ARG A 4 26.48 31.11 -17.35
N VAL A 5 26.69 31.74 -16.18
CA VAL A 5 26.73 31.01 -14.87
C VAL A 5 25.79 31.60 -13.79
N GLN A 6 25.13 32.74 -14.01
CA GLN A 6 24.33 33.44 -12.96
C GLN A 6 22.81 33.44 -13.21
N GLN A 7 22.24 32.34 -13.66
CA GLN A 7 20.79 32.12 -13.63
C GLN A 7 20.50 30.64 -13.31
N GLN A 8 20.92 30.19 -12.13
CA GLN A 8 20.14 29.20 -11.40
C GLN A 8 19.23 30.01 -10.48
N SER A 9 17.92 29.94 -10.72
CA SER A 9 16.90 30.51 -9.83
C SER A 9 17.14 30.02 -8.41
N ALA A 10 17.40 30.94 -7.49
CA ALA A 10 17.73 30.70 -6.09
C ALA A 10 16.52 30.22 -5.28
N ILE A 11 16.07 28.99 -5.51
CA ILE A 11 15.19 28.29 -4.59
C ILE A 11 16.07 27.36 -3.75
N ASP A 12 16.44 27.84 -2.56
CA ASP A 12 17.47 27.22 -1.73
C ASP A 12 16.92 26.17 -0.75
N ALA A 13 15.73 26.41 -0.21
CA ALA A 13 15.00 25.47 0.63
C ALA A 13 13.48 25.70 0.54
N ALA A 14 12.69 24.67 0.76
CA ALA A 14 11.24 24.74 0.84
C ALA A 14 10.75 24.24 2.21
N LEU A 15 9.79 24.95 2.79
CA LEU A 15 9.06 24.49 3.96
C LEU A 15 7.92 23.58 3.51
N ILE A 16 8.05 22.28 3.78
CA ILE A 16 7.13 21.25 3.25
C ILE A 16 6.17 20.71 4.30
N GLY A 17 6.51 20.80 5.59
CA GLY A 17 5.64 20.34 6.67
C GLY A 17 5.85 21.10 7.96
N MET A 18 4.82 21.12 8.80
CA MET A 18 4.91 21.65 10.16
C MET A 18 3.96 20.95 11.12
N SER A 19 4.35 20.85 12.39
CA SER A 19 3.46 20.42 13.48
C SER A 19 3.74 21.21 14.73
N MET A 20 2.79 21.24 15.65
CA MET A 20 2.91 22.08 16.84
C MET A 20 2.11 21.62 18.04
N ARG A 21 2.47 22.15 19.21
CA ARG A 21 1.74 22.09 20.47
C ARG A 21 1.71 23.51 21.02
N LEU A 22 0.69 24.27 20.62
CA LEU A 22 0.48 25.65 21.02
C LEU A 22 -0.89 25.80 21.70
N PRO A 23 -1.10 26.82 22.52
CA PRO A 23 -2.42 27.13 23.06
C PRO A 23 -3.43 27.34 21.92
N GLY A 24 -4.36 26.40 21.74
CA GLY A 24 -5.39 26.46 20.71
C GLY A 24 -4.98 25.99 19.31
N ALA A 25 -3.78 25.46 19.12
CA ALA A 25 -3.34 24.91 17.84
C ALA A 25 -2.40 23.71 17.98
N THR A 26 -2.77 22.59 17.35
CA THR A 26 -1.95 21.37 17.23
C THR A 26 -1.56 21.03 15.79
N SER A 27 -2.13 21.73 14.81
CA SER A 27 -1.86 21.55 13.39
C SER A 27 -1.74 22.89 12.65
N ALA A 28 -1.15 22.85 11.45
CA ALA A 28 -1.06 24.00 10.55
C ALA A 28 -2.43 24.62 10.24
N PHE A 29 -3.48 23.79 10.11
CA PHE A 29 -4.85 24.24 9.88
C PHE A 29 -5.44 24.98 11.09
N GLU A 30 -5.26 24.43 12.29
CA GLU A 30 -5.75 25.07 13.53
C GLU A 30 -5.02 26.38 13.81
N LEU A 31 -3.70 26.43 13.57
CA LEU A 31 -2.94 27.67 13.65
C LEU A 31 -3.52 28.72 12.70
N TRP A 32 -3.80 28.36 11.45
CA TRP A 32 -4.42 29.27 10.50
C TRP A 32 -5.80 29.78 10.98
N GLN A 33 -6.64 28.90 11.53
CA GLN A 33 -7.93 29.32 12.10
C GLN A 33 -7.76 30.27 13.29
N LEU A 34 -6.76 30.04 14.14
CA LEU A 34 -6.45 30.88 15.29
C LEU A 34 -5.92 32.26 14.86
N LEU A 35 -5.14 32.33 13.78
CA LEU A 35 -4.66 33.59 13.21
C LEU A 35 -5.80 34.42 12.60
N LEU A 36 -6.81 33.76 12.01
CA LEU A 36 -8.01 34.42 11.48
C LEU A 36 -8.96 34.89 12.59
N ASP A 37 -9.09 34.11 13.66
CA ASP A 37 -10.02 34.36 14.76
C ASP A 37 -9.35 34.02 16.11
N PRO A 38 -8.67 35.00 16.74
CA PRO A 38 -8.01 34.81 18.03
C PRO A 38 -8.93 34.33 19.16
N ALA A 39 -10.24 34.56 19.05
CA ALA A 39 -11.21 34.17 20.07
C ALA A 39 -11.44 32.64 20.14
N ARG A 40 -10.98 31.89 19.14
CA ARG A 40 -11.05 30.42 19.10
C ARG A 40 -9.97 29.72 19.94
N GLY A 41 -9.05 30.47 20.53
CA GLY A 41 -8.01 29.94 21.40
C GLY A 41 -8.62 29.29 22.66
N HIS A 42 -8.61 27.96 22.72
CA HIS A 42 -8.87 27.19 23.94
C HIS A 42 -7.60 26.41 24.31
N HIS A 43 -7.32 26.21 25.61
CA HIS A 43 -6.17 25.42 26.10
C HIS A 43 -6.26 23.90 25.80
N ARG A 44 -6.79 23.50 24.63
CA ARG A 44 -6.83 22.09 24.22
C ARG A 44 -5.47 21.70 23.65
N GLY A 45 -4.95 20.54 24.07
CA GLY A 45 -3.81 19.89 23.43
C GLY A 45 -2.43 20.33 23.93
N LEU A 46 -2.33 21.13 24.99
CA LEU A 46 -1.06 21.40 25.66
C LEU A 46 -0.65 20.19 26.50
N HIS A 47 0.61 19.81 26.37
CA HIS A 47 1.21 18.78 27.21
C HIS A 47 1.61 19.41 28.55
N HIS A 48 1.37 18.69 29.65
CA HIS A 48 1.78 19.10 30.99
C HIS A 48 2.95 18.24 31.44
N GLY A 49 4.01 18.85 31.97
CA GLY A 49 5.24 18.19 32.36
C GLY A 49 6.47 18.51 31.47
N PRO A 50 7.62 17.86 31.74
CA PRO A 50 8.89 18.21 31.14
C PRO A 50 8.97 17.83 29.65
N ILE A 51 9.94 18.43 28.96
CA ILE A 51 10.27 18.08 27.57
C ILE A 51 10.97 16.71 27.55
N THR A 52 10.28 15.71 26.99
CA THR A 52 10.78 14.32 26.88
C THR A 52 11.11 13.92 25.44
N HIS A 53 11.95 12.89 25.29
CA HIS A 53 12.19 12.23 24.00
C HIS A 53 10.89 11.74 23.34
N THR A 54 9.91 11.30 24.13
CA THR A 54 8.62 10.81 23.64
C THR A 54 7.81 11.92 22.98
N LEU A 55 7.70 13.08 23.64
CA LEU A 55 7.00 14.25 23.07
C LEU A 55 7.70 14.72 21.80
N LEU A 56 9.03 14.83 21.82
CA LEU A 56 9.82 15.21 20.65
C LEU A 56 9.54 14.29 19.46
N ARG A 57 9.59 12.96 19.66
CA ARG A 57 9.28 11.98 18.61
C ARG A 57 7.87 12.16 18.09
N GLN A 58 6.88 12.32 18.97
CA GLN A 58 5.48 12.49 18.56
C GLN A 58 5.31 13.71 17.65
N VAL A 59 5.77 14.89 18.08
CA VAL A 59 5.58 16.13 17.32
C VAL A 59 6.35 16.07 15.99
N VAL A 60 7.55 15.50 15.97
CA VAL A 60 8.32 15.33 14.72
C VAL A 60 7.63 14.37 13.76
N MET A 61 7.12 13.23 14.22
CA MET A 61 6.38 12.29 13.37
C MET A 61 5.12 12.92 12.75
N GLU A 62 4.44 13.78 13.50
CA GLU A 62 3.30 14.55 12.97
C GLU A 62 3.73 15.59 11.93
N ALA A 63 4.89 16.24 12.10
CA ALA A 63 5.42 17.18 11.11
C ALA A 63 5.83 16.47 9.81
N LEU A 64 6.42 15.28 9.94
CA LEU A 64 6.76 14.41 8.81
C LEU A 64 5.51 13.94 8.05
N ALA A 65 4.43 13.61 8.76
CA ALA A 65 3.16 13.28 8.13
C ALA A 65 2.51 14.48 7.43
N ASP A 66 2.55 15.68 8.01
CA ASP A 66 2.11 16.91 7.32
C ASP A 66 2.95 17.18 6.07
N ALA A 67 4.26 16.88 6.13
CA ALA A 67 5.18 16.94 5.01
C ALA A 67 4.97 15.83 3.95
N SER A 68 4.06 14.86 4.19
CA SER A 68 3.92 13.68 3.34
C SER A 68 5.22 12.88 3.17
N LEU A 69 6.10 12.94 4.18
CA LEU A 69 7.45 12.38 4.15
C LEU A 69 7.53 11.22 5.16
N PRO A 70 7.37 9.96 4.72
CA PRO A 70 7.34 8.83 5.63
C PRO A 70 8.72 8.63 6.28
N ALA A 71 8.79 8.32 7.58
CA ALA A 71 10.05 8.19 8.31
C ALA A 71 10.97 7.12 7.69
N ARG A 72 10.40 6.08 7.07
CA ARG A 72 11.20 5.07 6.33
C ARG A 72 12.04 5.65 5.18
N ALA A 73 11.60 6.75 4.56
CA ALA A 73 12.32 7.38 3.45
C ALA A 73 13.53 8.18 3.94
N LEU A 74 13.54 8.57 5.22
CA LEU A 74 14.64 9.28 5.86
C LEU A 74 15.74 8.35 6.40
N LYS A 75 15.48 7.05 6.49
CA LYS A 75 16.46 6.12 7.06
C LYS A 75 17.71 6.07 6.19
N GLY A 76 18.85 6.44 6.75
CA GLY A 76 20.15 6.55 6.08
C GLY A 76 20.29 7.79 5.19
N SER A 77 19.31 8.70 5.16
CA SER A 77 19.43 9.96 4.41
C SER A 77 20.24 10.98 5.20
N ARG A 78 20.77 11.97 4.49
CA ARG A 78 21.49 13.11 5.07
C ARG A 78 20.49 14.13 5.64
N THR A 79 19.66 13.71 6.57
CA THR A 79 18.69 14.60 7.23
C THR A 79 19.31 15.20 8.49
N GLY A 80 19.39 16.53 8.54
CA GLY A 80 19.85 17.25 9.72
C GLY A 80 18.75 17.41 10.77
N VAL A 81 19.11 17.30 12.05
CA VAL A 81 18.22 17.50 13.20
C VAL A 81 18.73 18.67 14.02
N TYR A 82 17.91 19.71 14.14
CA TYR A 82 18.26 20.96 14.82
C TYR A 82 17.22 21.28 15.89
N VAL A 83 17.58 21.08 17.16
CA VAL A 83 16.68 21.29 18.31
C VAL A 83 17.08 22.53 19.11
N CYS A 84 16.16 23.48 19.26
CA CYS A 84 16.29 24.64 20.13
C CYS A 84 15.43 24.46 21.38
N THR A 85 16.03 24.66 22.55
CA THR A 85 15.35 24.63 23.86
C THR A 85 15.51 25.97 24.58
N HIS A 86 14.52 26.35 25.38
CA HIS A 86 14.62 27.54 26.23
C HIS A 86 15.52 27.27 27.47
N PRO A 87 16.35 28.24 27.92
CA PRO A 87 17.24 28.08 29.08
C PRO A 87 16.55 27.63 30.37
N ASP A 88 15.31 28.08 30.58
CA ASP A 88 14.56 27.82 31.81
C ASP A 88 13.71 26.53 31.76
N SER A 89 13.78 25.76 30.67
CA SER A 89 12.95 24.56 30.50
C SER A 89 13.61 23.29 31.03
N ALA A 90 12.83 22.41 31.66
CA ALA A 90 13.33 21.11 32.08
C ALA A 90 13.33 20.14 30.88
N THR A 91 14.52 19.72 30.46
CA THR A 91 14.73 18.89 29.27
C THR A 91 15.53 17.63 29.61
N GLU A 92 15.21 16.52 28.93
CA GLU A 92 16.12 15.38 28.86
C GLU A 92 17.35 15.74 28.01
N PRO A 93 18.55 15.21 28.33
CA PRO A 93 19.76 15.48 27.56
C PRO A 93 19.68 14.86 26.16
N ASP A 94 20.51 15.35 25.23
CA ASP A 94 20.75 14.72 23.91
C ASP A 94 19.49 14.53 23.04
N LEU A 95 18.53 15.45 23.13
CA LEU A 95 17.28 15.42 22.36
C LEU A 95 17.49 15.21 20.85
N ALA A 96 18.37 16.01 20.22
CA ALA A 96 18.64 15.89 18.78
C ALA A 96 19.27 14.53 18.42
N THR A 97 20.24 14.07 19.20
CA THR A 97 20.94 12.79 18.97
C THR A 97 19.98 11.61 19.13
N SER A 98 19.13 11.61 20.16
CA SER A 98 18.14 10.55 20.36
C SER A 98 17.13 10.45 19.21
N LEU A 99 16.71 11.59 18.65
CA LEU A 99 15.83 11.61 17.50
C LEU A 99 16.56 11.16 16.21
N HIS A 100 17.78 11.64 16.02
CA HIS A 100 18.66 11.24 14.91
C HIS A 100 18.84 9.71 14.85
N ASP A 101 19.15 9.10 15.99
CA ASP A 101 19.36 7.66 16.11
C ASP A 101 18.06 6.88 15.94
N HIS A 102 16.94 7.40 16.47
CA HIS A 102 15.63 6.77 16.34
C HIS A 102 15.17 6.68 14.87
N LEU A 103 15.38 7.75 14.09
CA LEU A 103 15.06 7.77 12.66
C LEU A 103 16.14 7.10 11.80
N GLY A 104 17.30 6.79 12.38
CA GLY A 104 18.43 6.16 11.69
C GLY A 104 19.04 7.04 10.61
N LEU A 105 19.23 8.33 10.92
CA LEU A 105 19.72 9.34 9.97
C LEU A 105 21.25 9.28 9.83
N ALA A 106 21.78 9.96 8.82
CA ALA A 106 23.22 10.11 8.57
C ALA A 106 23.67 11.59 8.53
N GLY A 107 22.78 12.53 8.86
CA GLY A 107 23.04 13.97 8.83
C GLY A 107 23.60 14.52 10.16
N SER A 108 23.63 15.84 10.28
CA SER A 108 24.03 16.53 11.51
C SER A 108 22.94 16.44 12.58
N ALA A 109 23.33 16.39 13.86
CA ALA A 109 22.40 16.49 14.99
C ALA A 109 22.92 17.52 15.98
N THR A 110 22.15 18.60 16.20
CA THR A 110 22.56 19.72 17.04
C THR A 110 21.44 20.11 18.00
N THR A 111 21.74 20.16 19.30
CA THR A 111 20.87 20.75 20.31
C THR A 111 21.49 22.05 20.81
N VAL A 112 20.70 23.13 20.85
CA VAL A 112 21.12 24.44 21.32
C VAL A 112 20.11 24.97 22.32
N THR A 113 20.61 25.64 23.36
CA THR A 113 19.77 26.29 24.37
C THR A 113 19.86 27.81 24.20
N LYS A 114 18.81 28.43 23.65
CA LYS A 114 18.78 29.85 23.26
C LYS A 114 17.37 30.43 23.37
N LEU A 115 17.27 31.76 23.43
CA LEU A 115 16.00 32.49 23.47
C LEU A 115 15.29 32.56 22.10
N SER A 116 16.03 32.44 21.00
CA SER A 116 15.49 32.42 19.63
C SER A 116 16.00 31.19 18.88
N ALA A 117 15.10 30.57 18.11
CA ALA A 117 15.40 29.43 17.25
C ALA A 117 15.79 29.85 15.82
N VAL A 118 15.64 31.13 15.44
CA VAL A 118 15.98 31.61 14.09
C VAL A 118 17.47 31.45 13.74
N PRO A 119 18.44 31.66 14.66
CA PRO A 119 19.84 31.34 14.36
C PRO A 119 20.07 29.86 14.03
N LEU A 120 19.28 28.97 14.62
CA LEU A 120 19.35 27.54 14.33
C LEU A 120 18.70 27.20 12.99
N LEU A 121 17.58 27.86 12.66
CA LEU A 121 16.98 27.84 11.32
C LEU A 121 17.95 28.34 10.24
N HIS A 122 18.75 29.38 10.54
CA HIS A 122 19.79 29.88 9.64
C HIS A 122 20.87 28.83 9.36
N THR A 123 21.36 28.13 10.38
CA THR A 123 22.29 27.01 10.21
C THR A 123 21.67 25.90 9.37
N ALA A 124 20.46 25.46 9.69
CA ALA A 124 19.75 24.44 8.92
C ALA A 124 19.58 24.82 7.44
N HIS A 125 19.26 26.08 7.17
CA HIS A 125 19.15 26.61 5.80
C HIS A 125 20.50 26.64 5.09
N HIS A 126 21.58 27.04 5.77
CA HIS A 126 22.92 27.00 5.21
C HIS A 126 23.32 25.58 4.80
N ASP A 127 23.12 24.61 5.69
CA ASP A 127 23.50 23.21 5.47
C ASP A 127 22.72 22.58 4.29
N LEU A 128 21.46 22.99 4.10
CA LEU A 128 20.66 22.64 2.91
C LEU A 128 21.24 23.24 1.61
N ARG A 129 21.67 24.51 1.65
CA ARG A 129 22.24 25.23 0.49
C ARG A 129 23.58 24.66 0.04
N VAL A 130 24.46 24.35 0.98
CA VAL A 130 25.77 23.76 0.65
C VAL A 130 25.66 22.28 0.32
N THR A 131 24.45 21.72 0.32
CA THR A 131 24.17 20.30 0.13
C THR A 131 24.95 19.42 1.11
N GLU A 132 25.04 19.82 2.37
CA GLU A 132 25.49 18.96 3.47
C GLU A 132 24.36 18.07 3.98
N VAL A 133 23.13 18.59 3.95
CA VAL A 133 21.90 17.86 4.25
C VAL A 133 20.89 17.98 3.11
N ASP A 134 20.05 16.97 2.92
CA ASP A 134 18.99 16.96 1.90
C ASP A 134 17.66 17.42 2.51
N HIS A 135 17.47 17.13 3.80
CA HIS A 135 16.32 17.52 4.60
C HIS A 135 16.78 18.11 5.94
N ALA A 136 16.01 19.02 6.52
CA ALA A 136 16.29 19.55 7.86
C ALA A 136 15.04 19.58 8.73
N LEU A 137 15.15 19.01 9.93
CA LEU A 137 14.14 19.04 10.98
C LEU A 137 14.50 20.13 11.98
N VAL A 138 13.81 21.27 11.92
CA VAL A 138 14.03 22.40 12.83
C VAL A 138 12.95 22.37 13.91
N VAL A 139 13.36 22.12 15.14
CA VAL A 139 12.48 21.92 16.29
C VAL A 139 12.73 23.03 17.31
N ALA A 140 11.69 23.72 17.74
CA ALA A 140 11.73 24.59 18.92
C ALA A 140 10.83 24.02 20.02
N LEU A 141 11.35 23.98 21.24
CA LEU A 141 10.68 23.47 22.43
C LEU A 141 10.86 24.46 23.58
N ASP A 142 9.77 24.73 24.30
CA ASP A 142 9.85 25.43 25.58
C ASP A 142 8.85 24.86 26.58
N GLU A 143 9.12 25.14 27.85
CA GLU A 143 8.29 24.82 28.99
C GLU A 143 8.10 26.10 29.79
N HIS A 144 6.85 26.46 30.04
CA HIS A 144 6.50 27.64 30.83
C HIS A 144 5.24 27.35 31.65
N GLN A 145 5.31 27.59 32.97
CA GLN A 145 4.22 27.28 33.91
C GLN A 145 3.69 25.85 33.78
N ASP A 146 4.59 24.86 33.69
CA ASP A 146 4.24 23.43 33.57
C ASP A 146 3.42 23.08 32.30
N GLN A 147 3.56 23.90 31.26
CA GLN A 147 3.01 23.66 29.93
C GLN A 147 4.15 23.54 28.93
N THR A 148 4.24 22.37 28.29
CA THR A 148 5.20 22.11 27.21
C THR A 148 4.63 22.61 25.89
N ARG A 149 5.44 23.35 25.15
CA ARG A 149 5.12 23.85 23.81
C ARG A 149 6.16 23.39 22.82
N ALA A 150 5.70 23.13 21.60
CA ALA A 150 6.54 22.62 20.54
C ALA A 150 6.13 23.21 19.19
N LEU A 151 7.11 23.47 18.33
CA LEU A 151 6.89 23.75 16.92
C LEU A 151 8.01 23.10 16.11
N VAL A 152 7.62 22.35 15.08
CA VAL A 152 8.54 21.65 14.18
C VAL A 152 8.30 22.13 12.77
N LEU A 153 9.39 22.43 12.06
CA LEU A 153 9.42 22.77 10.65
C LEU A 153 10.24 21.72 9.90
N VAL A 154 9.71 21.22 8.78
CA VAL A 154 10.38 20.28 7.89
C VAL A 154 10.78 21.02 6.61
N LEU A 155 12.09 21.12 6.39
CA LEU A 155 12.67 21.81 5.24
C LEU A 155 13.36 20.82 4.30
N THR A 156 13.37 21.11 3.00
CA THR A 156 14.15 20.36 2.01
C THR A 156 14.61 21.26 0.86
N SER A 157 15.77 20.97 0.28
CA SER A 157 16.25 21.59 -0.96
C SER A 157 15.73 20.85 -2.21
N THR A 158 15.11 19.68 -2.07
CA THR A 158 14.67 18.81 -3.17
C THR A 158 13.16 18.86 -3.45
N ALA A 159 12.41 19.76 -2.81
CA ALA A 159 10.93 19.82 -2.89
C ALA A 159 10.36 19.77 -4.31
N LEU A 160 10.94 20.52 -5.26
CA LEU A 160 10.48 20.52 -6.65
C LEU A 160 10.79 19.21 -7.38
N ALA A 161 11.96 18.62 -7.14
CA ALA A 161 12.38 17.37 -7.75
C ALA A 161 11.54 16.18 -7.23
N GLU A 162 11.23 16.19 -5.94
CA GLU A 162 10.45 15.14 -5.26
C GLU A 162 8.94 15.42 -5.26
N ARG A 163 8.50 16.55 -5.83
CA ARG A 163 7.09 17.00 -5.87
C ARG A 163 6.45 17.09 -4.48
N HIS A 164 7.19 17.54 -3.48
CA HIS A 164 6.63 17.84 -2.16
C HIS A 164 5.70 19.06 -2.24
N ARG A 165 4.57 19.02 -1.51
CA ARG A 165 3.84 20.25 -1.22
C ARG A 165 4.75 21.18 -0.43
N ALA A 166 4.80 22.44 -0.85
CA ALA A 166 5.50 23.50 -0.12
C ALA A 166 4.50 24.55 0.38
N TYR A 167 4.63 24.94 1.64
CA TYR A 167 3.96 26.10 2.21
C TYR A 167 4.56 27.39 1.62
N ALA A 168 5.89 27.47 1.61
CA ALA A 168 6.66 28.59 1.06
C ALA A 168 8.09 28.12 0.76
N HIS A 169 8.81 28.88 -0.07
CA HIS A 169 10.26 28.71 -0.20
C HIS A 169 11.01 29.71 0.68
N LEU A 170 12.10 29.26 1.29
CA LEU A 170 13.04 30.07 2.03
C LEU A 170 13.99 30.74 1.02
N ALA A 171 13.83 32.04 0.81
CA ALA A 171 14.75 32.82 -0.03
C ALA A 171 16.00 33.25 0.75
N GLY A 172 15.91 33.32 2.08
CA GLY A 172 17.05 33.66 2.92
C GLY A 172 16.72 33.84 4.40
N THR A 173 17.77 33.83 5.21
CA THR A 173 17.73 34.02 6.66
C THR A 173 18.92 34.88 7.05
N TRP A 174 18.69 35.90 7.87
CA TRP A 174 19.71 36.87 8.29
C TRP A 174 19.64 37.09 9.80
N THR A 175 20.80 37.24 10.43
CA THR A 175 20.91 37.54 11.86
C THR A 175 21.86 38.70 12.07
N THR A 176 21.46 39.72 12.83
CA THR A 176 22.32 40.85 13.21
C THR A 176 22.55 40.85 14.72
N ALA A 177 23.80 41.11 15.12
CA ALA A 177 24.20 41.22 16.53
C ALA A 177 24.05 42.64 17.08
N ASN A 178 23.52 43.58 16.28
CA ASN A 178 23.38 44.98 16.67
C ASN A 178 21.92 45.26 17.12
N PRO A 179 21.63 45.34 18.42
CA PRO A 179 20.28 45.58 18.92
C PRO A 179 19.73 46.98 18.58
N LEU A 180 20.61 47.92 18.18
CA LEU A 180 20.28 49.31 17.83
C LEU A 180 19.95 49.55 16.34
N GLN A 181 20.08 48.54 15.48
CA GLN A 181 19.72 48.67 14.06
C GLN A 181 18.20 48.74 13.88
N ASP A 182 17.72 49.66 13.03
CA ASP A 182 16.29 49.82 12.71
C ASP A 182 15.72 48.61 11.95
N ASP A 183 14.48 48.22 12.24
CA ASP A 183 13.83 47.04 11.65
C ASP A 183 13.67 47.16 10.14
N THR A 184 13.36 48.37 9.69
CA THR A 184 13.27 48.73 8.28
C THR A 184 14.58 48.48 7.54
N GLN A 185 15.72 48.70 8.21
CA GLN A 185 17.05 48.48 7.62
C GLN A 185 17.41 47.00 7.57
N VAL A 186 17.12 46.23 8.63
CA VAL A 186 17.39 44.78 8.65
C VAL A 186 16.55 44.07 7.60
N LEU A 187 15.27 44.42 7.49
CA LEU A 187 14.36 43.89 6.48
C LEU A 187 14.78 44.31 5.06
N GLY A 188 15.08 45.58 4.83
CA GLY A 188 15.50 46.08 3.53
C GLY A 188 16.78 45.41 3.03
N LEU A 189 17.76 45.19 3.92
CA LEU A 189 18.97 44.44 3.61
C LEU A 189 18.68 42.97 3.30
N ALA A 190 17.80 42.33 4.08
CA ALA A 190 17.39 40.94 3.86
C ALA A 190 16.72 40.77 2.49
N LEU A 191 15.75 41.63 2.15
CA LEU A 191 15.06 41.60 0.85
C LEU A 191 16.03 41.85 -0.30
N ALA A 192 16.90 42.86 -0.19
CA ALA A 192 17.88 43.17 -1.22
C ALA A 192 18.86 41.99 -1.45
N GLN A 193 19.29 41.32 -0.39
CA GLN A 193 20.16 40.15 -0.49
C GLN A 193 19.42 38.90 -1.01
N ALA A 194 18.10 38.83 -0.84
CA ALA A 194 17.24 37.83 -1.46
C ALA A 194 16.99 38.10 -2.96
N GLY A 195 17.43 39.24 -3.50
CA GLY A 195 17.18 39.65 -4.88
C GLY A 195 15.84 40.35 -5.11
N HIS A 196 15.19 40.83 -4.04
CA HIS A 196 13.91 41.53 -4.07
C HIS A 196 14.04 42.99 -3.63
N GLU A 197 13.26 43.89 -4.21
CA GLU A 197 13.21 45.29 -3.78
C GLU A 197 12.32 45.46 -2.54
N GLY A 198 12.60 46.46 -1.69
CA GLY A 198 11.90 46.65 -0.41
C GLY A 198 10.38 46.82 -0.51
N GLU A 199 9.87 47.36 -1.62
CA GLU A 199 8.44 47.52 -1.88
C GLU A 199 7.74 46.25 -2.42
N GLN A 200 8.51 45.19 -2.73
CA GLN A 200 7.97 43.91 -3.25
C GLN A 200 7.54 42.94 -2.15
N ALA A 201 7.89 43.19 -0.89
CA ALA A 201 7.39 42.40 0.23
C ALA A 201 5.89 42.70 0.43
N ALA A 202 5.05 41.71 0.14
CA ALA A 202 3.60 41.81 0.27
C ALA A 202 3.16 42.10 1.71
N TRP A 203 3.93 41.65 2.72
CA TRP A 203 3.74 41.95 4.15
C TRP A 203 4.93 41.49 5.01
N THR A 204 4.90 41.84 6.31
CA THR A 204 5.85 41.34 7.32
C THR A 204 5.17 40.88 8.61
N TRP A 205 5.68 39.78 9.20
CA TRP A 205 5.29 39.32 10.53
C TRP A 205 6.35 39.70 11.55
N GLN A 206 5.95 40.33 12.65
CA GLN A 206 6.85 40.72 13.72
C GLN A 206 6.55 39.92 15.00
N THR A 207 7.61 39.40 15.62
CA THR A 207 7.54 38.70 16.91
C THR A 207 8.53 39.33 17.88
N THR A 208 8.02 39.85 18.99
CA THR A 208 8.82 40.56 20.00
C THR A 208 8.75 39.84 21.32
N ASP A 209 9.87 39.77 22.04
CA ASP A 209 9.85 39.23 23.40
C ASP A 209 8.94 40.07 24.32
N PRO A 210 7.97 39.48 25.02
CA PRO A 210 7.15 40.21 25.98
C PRO A 210 7.97 40.97 27.04
N ALA A 211 9.17 40.47 27.38
CA ALA A 211 10.08 41.14 28.31
C ALA A 211 10.69 42.44 27.75
N LEU A 212 10.64 42.64 26.43
CA LEU A 212 11.17 43.81 25.71
C LEU A 212 10.10 44.84 25.37
N ILE A 213 8.81 44.56 25.61
CA ILE A 213 7.69 45.45 25.27
C ILE A 213 7.51 46.48 26.41
N PRO A 214 7.74 47.78 26.17
CA PRO A 214 7.37 48.83 27.12
C PRO A 214 5.86 48.79 27.40
N ALA A 215 5.44 49.09 28.64
CA ALA A 215 4.03 49.08 29.05
C ALA A 215 3.12 50.01 28.19
N ASP A 216 3.70 50.99 27.49
CA ASP A 216 3.02 52.01 26.70
C ASP A 216 3.49 52.02 25.23
N THR A 217 3.33 50.91 24.51
CA THR A 217 3.66 50.86 23.06
C THR A 217 2.38 50.83 22.23
N GLU A 218 2.09 51.90 21.48
CA GLU A 218 1.04 51.92 20.46
C GLU A 218 1.43 51.01 19.28
N ALA A 219 0.44 50.28 18.75
CA ALA A 219 0.61 49.30 17.67
C ALA A 219 1.32 49.90 16.45
N ALA A 220 2.34 49.19 15.95
CA ALA A 220 3.13 49.62 14.80
C ALA A 220 2.25 49.87 13.56
N ALA A 221 2.57 50.95 12.83
CA ALA A 221 1.93 51.31 11.57
C ALA A 221 2.31 50.35 10.43
N GLU A 222 1.37 50.13 9.50
CA GLU A 222 1.38 49.17 8.38
C GLU A 222 2.69 49.15 7.56
N PRO A 223 3.12 47.98 7.00
CA PRO A 223 2.40 46.70 6.86
C PRO A 223 3.00 45.56 7.73
N SER A 224 3.06 45.77 9.05
CA SER A 224 3.52 44.77 10.02
C SER A 224 2.34 44.09 10.74
N CYS A 225 2.39 42.76 10.87
CA CYS A 225 1.43 41.95 11.64
C CYS A 225 2.07 41.42 12.93
N GLU A 226 1.35 41.53 14.05
CA GLU A 226 1.76 40.97 15.35
C GLU A 226 0.99 39.67 15.67
N LEU A 227 1.60 38.79 16.49
CA LEU A 227 0.93 37.59 17.00
C LEU A 227 -0.26 37.94 17.92
N PRO A 228 -1.35 37.15 17.87
CA PRO A 228 -2.38 37.20 18.91
C PRO A 228 -1.75 37.10 20.31
N GLN A 229 -2.29 37.82 21.29
CA GLN A 229 -1.76 37.79 22.67
C GLN A 229 -1.67 36.37 23.25
N THR A 230 -2.57 35.47 22.83
CA THR A 230 -2.56 34.04 23.22
C THR A 230 -1.33 33.27 22.72
N LEU A 231 -0.69 33.75 21.65
CA LEU A 231 0.52 33.19 21.04
C LEU A 231 1.77 34.06 21.29
N ASN A 232 1.62 35.24 21.90
CA ASN A 232 2.72 36.13 22.23
C ASN A 232 3.46 35.66 23.49
N ILE A 233 4.21 34.56 23.34
CA ILE A 233 4.88 33.83 24.41
C ILE A 233 6.39 34.12 24.43
N SER A 234 7.03 33.97 25.60
CA SER A 234 8.49 34.03 25.73
C SER A 234 9.14 32.73 25.24
N GLY A 235 10.28 32.84 24.54
CA GLY A 235 11.16 31.72 24.22
C GLY A 235 11.26 31.33 22.73
N GLY A 236 12.04 30.27 22.45
CA GLY A 236 12.44 29.89 21.09
C GLY A 236 11.28 29.47 20.18
N VAL A 237 10.19 28.95 20.73
CA VAL A 237 8.99 28.56 19.97
C VAL A 237 8.37 29.78 19.29
N ARG A 238 8.28 30.93 19.99
CA ARG A 238 7.75 32.20 19.46
C ARG A 238 8.34 32.56 18.10
N SER A 239 9.67 32.49 18.03
CA SER A 239 10.44 32.92 16.86
C SER A 239 10.11 32.10 15.60
N LEU A 240 9.75 30.82 15.76
CA LEU A 240 9.30 29.97 14.65
C LEU A 240 7.81 30.14 14.33
N ILE A 241 6.96 30.58 15.29
CA ILE A 241 5.53 30.84 15.00
C ILE A 241 5.40 31.94 13.94
N GLY A 242 6.23 32.99 14.02
CA GLY A 242 6.27 34.05 13.00
C GLY A 242 6.55 33.48 11.60
N VAL A 243 7.58 32.62 11.48
CA VAL A 243 7.92 31.95 10.21
C VAL A 243 6.76 31.07 9.71
N ALA A 244 6.15 30.27 10.58
CA ALA A 244 5.02 29.42 10.24
C ALA A 244 3.78 30.22 9.79
N ALA A 245 3.46 31.31 10.50
CA ALA A 245 2.36 32.20 10.16
C ALA A 245 2.57 32.87 8.79
N THR A 246 3.79 33.39 8.53
CA THR A 246 4.14 33.98 7.23
C THR A 246 4.03 32.95 6.10
N ALA A 247 4.52 31.73 6.31
CA ALA A 247 4.43 30.67 5.31
C ALA A 247 2.98 30.23 5.03
N LEU A 248 2.13 30.14 6.06
CA LEU A 248 0.70 29.82 5.89
C LEU A 248 -0.04 30.90 5.11
N ALA A 249 0.26 32.17 5.39
CA ALA A 249 -0.36 33.29 4.70
C ALA A 249 0.04 33.32 3.21
N LEU A 250 1.30 33.06 2.88
CA LEU A 250 1.79 32.87 1.50
C LEU A 250 1.10 31.67 0.81
N HIS A 251 1.02 30.53 1.51
CA HIS A 251 0.40 29.31 0.99
C HIS A 251 -1.09 29.51 0.67
N ARG A 252 -1.81 30.24 1.51
CA ARG A 252 -3.24 30.53 1.33
C ARG A 252 -3.51 31.72 0.41
N ARG A 253 -2.49 32.54 0.12
CA ARG A 253 -2.61 33.83 -0.58
C ARG A 253 -3.70 34.73 0.02
N GLN A 254 -3.79 34.77 1.35
CA GLN A 254 -4.85 35.45 2.09
C GLN A 254 -4.31 36.25 3.28
N HIS A 255 -4.86 37.44 3.52
CA HIS A 255 -4.55 38.23 4.70
C HIS A 255 -5.28 37.69 5.93
N PRO A 256 -4.58 37.48 7.06
CA PRO A 256 -5.19 36.90 8.26
C PRO A 256 -6.15 37.87 8.98
N ARG A 257 -6.01 39.19 8.78
CA ARG A 257 -6.99 40.18 9.27
C ARG A 257 -8.06 40.44 8.20
N PRO A 258 -9.35 40.15 8.46
CA PRO A 258 -10.41 40.20 7.45
C PRO A 258 -10.75 41.61 6.94
N ASN A 259 -10.34 42.67 7.65
CA ASN A 259 -10.67 44.07 7.31
C ASN A 259 -9.59 44.79 6.47
N GLN A 260 -8.50 44.11 6.09
CA GLN A 260 -7.44 44.68 5.25
C GLN A 260 -7.42 43.95 3.90
N ALA A 261 -7.49 44.72 2.81
CA ALA A 261 -7.40 44.19 1.46
C ALA A 261 -5.91 44.05 1.07
N LEU A 262 -5.52 42.87 0.60
CA LEU A 262 -4.25 42.68 -0.09
C LEU A 262 -4.21 43.56 -1.37
N PRO A 263 -3.05 44.09 -1.78
CA PRO A 263 -2.88 44.57 -3.15
C PRO A 263 -3.30 43.46 -4.13
N PRO A 264 -3.90 43.79 -5.28
CA PRO A 264 -4.47 42.81 -6.20
C PRO A 264 -3.40 41.77 -6.54
N ALA A 265 -3.61 40.55 -6.05
CA ALA A 265 -2.68 39.46 -6.27
C ALA A 265 -2.58 39.22 -7.77
N ASP A 266 -1.38 39.36 -8.34
CA ASP A 266 -1.11 38.72 -9.62
C ASP A 266 -1.33 37.21 -9.40
N PRO A 267 -2.34 36.58 -10.03
CA PRO A 267 -2.61 35.16 -9.82
C PRO A 267 -1.43 34.28 -10.25
N PHE A 268 -0.48 34.81 -11.03
CA PHE A 268 0.70 34.12 -11.51
C PHE A 268 2.04 34.71 -10.99
N GLY A 269 1.99 35.77 -10.18
CA GLY A 269 3.18 36.44 -9.64
C GLY A 269 3.75 35.76 -8.40
N GLU A 270 5.07 35.79 -8.27
CA GLU A 270 5.80 35.41 -7.07
C GLU A 270 5.52 36.43 -5.95
N GLN A 271 5.03 35.97 -4.79
CA GLN A 271 4.76 36.82 -3.64
C GLN A 271 5.87 36.66 -2.62
N VAL A 272 6.40 37.78 -2.13
CA VAL A 272 7.48 37.81 -1.14
C VAL A 272 6.91 38.25 0.21
N ALA A 273 7.34 37.63 1.28
CA ALA A 273 6.97 37.98 2.66
C ALA A 273 8.16 37.80 3.60
N ALA A 274 8.14 38.47 4.75
CA ALA A 274 9.20 38.28 5.75
C ALA A 274 8.65 38.04 7.16
N ALA A 275 9.40 37.29 7.96
CA ALA A 275 9.22 37.13 9.40
C ALA A 275 10.42 37.73 10.12
N VAL A 276 10.16 38.64 11.07
CA VAL A 276 11.17 39.32 11.89
C VAL A 276 10.97 38.92 13.35
N ASP A 277 12.05 38.49 14.00
CA ASP A 277 12.08 38.11 15.41
C ASP A 277 13.05 39.01 16.18
N HIS A 278 12.55 39.60 17.27
CA HIS A 278 13.31 40.43 18.20
C HIS A 278 13.61 39.62 19.47
N ALA A 279 14.84 39.09 19.53
CA ALA A 279 15.38 38.49 20.74
C ALA A 279 16.19 39.53 21.53
N LEU A 280 16.34 39.30 22.84
CA LEU A 280 17.05 40.20 23.78
C LEU A 280 18.46 40.61 23.32
N ASP A 281 19.16 39.78 22.54
CA ASP A 281 20.55 40.01 22.11
C ASP A 281 20.72 40.20 20.59
N ARG A 282 19.70 39.92 19.76
CA ARG A 282 19.80 39.85 18.30
C ARG A 282 18.49 40.18 17.59
N ARG A 283 18.58 40.75 16.39
CA ARG A 283 17.46 40.84 15.44
C ARG A 283 17.66 39.81 14.33
N CYS A 284 16.60 39.06 14.03
CA CYS A 284 16.65 38.05 12.98
C CYS A 284 15.53 38.30 11.95
N ALA A 285 15.83 38.10 10.68
CA ALA A 285 14.87 38.21 9.58
C ALA A 285 14.90 36.94 8.72
N THR A 286 13.73 36.43 8.36
CA THR A 286 13.56 35.31 7.44
C THR A 286 12.69 35.77 6.28
N VAL A 287 13.20 35.67 5.04
CA VAL A 287 12.44 36.03 3.84
C VAL A 287 11.93 34.76 3.17
N LEU A 288 10.64 34.76 2.89
CA LEU A 288 9.86 33.68 2.32
C LEU A 288 9.25 34.13 1.01
N ILE A 289 9.17 33.24 0.04
CA ILE A 289 8.49 33.46 -1.24
C ILE A 289 7.41 32.41 -1.45
N SER A 290 6.36 32.75 -2.20
CA SER A 290 5.27 31.82 -2.50
C SER A 290 5.80 30.61 -3.26
N ALA A 291 5.36 29.42 -2.84
CA ALA A 291 5.67 28.19 -3.55
C ALA A 291 4.96 28.15 -4.92
N PRO A 292 5.60 27.60 -5.97
CA PRO A 292 4.95 27.37 -7.24
C PRO A 292 3.84 26.34 -7.03
N THR A 293 2.71 26.57 -7.68
CA THR A 293 1.56 25.67 -7.62
C THR A 293 1.91 24.40 -8.39
N LEU A 294 2.18 23.30 -7.68
CA LEU A 294 2.37 22.00 -8.33
C LEU A 294 1.07 21.58 -9.02
N PRO A 295 1.13 21.10 -10.28
CA PRO A 295 -0.05 20.62 -10.98
C PRO A 295 -0.62 19.43 -10.21
N LEU A 296 -1.95 19.43 -10.03
CA LEU A 296 -2.65 18.26 -9.52
C LEU A 296 -2.41 17.08 -10.48
N PRO A 297 -2.30 15.84 -9.97
CA PRO A 297 -2.21 14.66 -10.82
C PRO A 297 -3.34 14.69 -11.85
N ALA A 298 -3.02 14.44 -13.12
CA ALA A 298 -4.01 14.41 -14.19
C ALA A 298 -5.10 13.38 -13.83
N HIS A 299 -6.31 13.86 -13.58
CA HIS A 299 -7.48 13.03 -13.41
C HIS A 299 -7.78 12.35 -14.73
N HIS A 300 -7.93 11.03 -14.81
CA HIS A 300 -8.82 10.38 -15.78
C HIS A 300 -8.94 8.88 -15.50
N ASP A 301 -9.99 8.48 -14.79
CA ASP A 301 -10.75 7.30 -15.19
C ASP A 301 -12.23 7.53 -14.81
N PRO A 302 -13.15 7.76 -15.76
CA PRO A 302 -14.57 7.91 -15.46
C PRO A 302 -15.18 6.65 -14.83
N VAL A 303 -14.49 5.50 -14.94
CA VAL A 303 -14.85 4.24 -14.27
C VAL A 303 -13.60 3.70 -13.58
N ALA A 304 -13.32 4.21 -12.38
CA ALA A 304 -12.17 3.78 -11.59
C ALA A 304 -12.23 2.27 -11.35
N LEU A 305 -11.11 1.58 -11.59
CA LEU A 305 -10.94 0.21 -11.11
C LEU A 305 -10.88 0.22 -9.57
N PRO A 306 -11.31 -0.87 -8.91
CA PRO A 306 -11.08 -1.04 -7.48
C PRO A 306 -9.61 -0.80 -7.11
N ARG A 307 -9.37 -0.04 -6.04
CA ARG A 307 -8.04 0.31 -5.53
C ARG A 307 -7.86 -0.19 -4.11
N MET A 308 -6.64 -0.61 -3.81
CA MET A 308 -6.21 -0.93 -2.45
C MET A 308 -5.70 0.33 -1.77
N HIS A 309 -6.43 0.80 -0.76
CA HIS A 309 -6.00 1.87 0.11
C HIS A 309 -5.32 1.29 1.35
N PRO A 310 -4.01 1.51 1.55
CA PRO A 310 -3.31 1.02 2.72
C PRO A 310 -3.63 1.88 3.95
N LEU A 311 -3.84 1.21 5.08
CA LEU A 311 -3.93 1.84 6.39
C LEU A 311 -2.99 1.10 7.35
N SER A 312 -2.26 1.83 8.19
CA SER A 312 -1.45 1.19 9.22
C SER A 312 -1.29 2.06 10.46
N ALA A 313 -0.98 1.41 11.57
CA ALA A 313 -0.60 2.08 12.81
C ALA A 313 0.29 1.16 13.66
N PRO A 314 1.03 1.71 14.64
CA PRO A 314 1.81 0.88 15.56
C PRO A 314 0.94 -0.03 16.45
N SER A 315 -0.31 0.36 16.68
CA SER A 315 -1.28 -0.33 17.54
C SER A 315 -2.67 -0.43 16.90
N HIS A 316 -3.52 -1.35 17.37
CA HIS A 316 -4.90 -1.46 16.90
C HIS A 316 -5.73 -0.20 17.18
N THR A 317 -5.55 0.43 18.34
CA THR A 317 -6.20 1.71 18.68
C THR A 317 -5.73 2.83 17.77
N GLY A 318 -4.43 2.91 17.49
CA GLY A 318 -3.87 3.84 16.51
C GLY A 318 -4.48 3.64 15.11
N LEU A 319 -4.77 2.40 14.72
CA LEU A 319 -5.38 2.08 13.43
C LEU A 319 -6.82 2.58 13.35
N VAL A 320 -7.61 2.41 14.42
CA VAL A 320 -8.99 2.95 14.49
C VAL A 320 -8.96 4.47 14.35
N ARG A 321 -8.05 5.14 15.07
CA ARG A 321 -7.87 6.59 14.94
C ARG A 321 -7.48 7.01 13.53
N ALA A 322 -6.54 6.29 12.92
CA ALA A 322 -6.13 6.53 11.53
C ALA A 322 -7.30 6.35 10.56
N ALA A 323 -8.11 5.31 10.73
CA ALA A 323 -9.30 5.06 9.90
C ALA A 323 -10.28 6.25 9.98
N ARG A 324 -10.60 6.72 11.18
CA ARG A 324 -11.46 7.89 11.36
C ARG A 324 -10.93 9.13 10.64
N LEU A 325 -9.65 9.44 10.84
CA LEU A 325 -9.04 10.61 10.22
C LEU A 325 -8.99 10.50 8.69
N HIS A 326 -8.71 9.30 8.17
CA HIS A 326 -8.78 9.02 6.73
C HIS A 326 -10.20 9.16 6.19
N ALA A 327 -11.24 8.76 6.94
CA ALA A 327 -12.63 8.95 6.54
C ALA A 327 -12.99 10.44 6.38
N GLU A 328 -12.45 11.30 7.24
CA GLU A 328 -12.64 12.76 7.20
C GLU A 328 -11.93 13.39 5.99
N THR A 329 -10.72 12.92 5.63
CA THR A 329 -9.93 13.45 4.50
C THR A 329 -10.29 12.84 3.14
N THR A 330 -10.98 11.69 3.11
CA THR A 330 -11.32 10.95 1.87
C THR A 330 -11.97 11.83 0.80
N ARG A 331 -12.87 12.75 1.19
CA ARG A 331 -13.56 13.64 0.23
C ARG A 331 -12.60 14.62 -0.44
N ALA A 332 -11.55 15.06 0.25
CA ALA A 332 -10.58 16.01 -0.29
C ALA A 332 -9.69 15.38 -1.38
N ALA A 333 -9.60 14.05 -1.43
CA ALA A 333 -8.80 13.35 -2.44
C ALA A 333 -9.41 13.40 -3.85
N GLY A 334 -10.71 13.69 -3.98
CA GLY A 334 -11.43 13.77 -5.25
C GLY A 334 -11.72 12.42 -5.93
N ASN A 335 -10.80 11.44 -5.85
CA ASN A 335 -11.01 10.09 -6.35
C ASN A 335 -10.22 9.02 -5.55
N VAL A 336 -10.62 7.75 -5.69
CA VAL A 336 -10.03 6.62 -4.94
C VAL A 336 -8.59 6.29 -5.34
N THR A 337 -8.19 6.54 -6.59
CA THR A 337 -6.83 6.24 -7.08
C THR A 337 -5.83 7.19 -6.43
N THR A 338 -6.11 8.50 -6.48
CA THR A 338 -5.29 9.50 -5.82
C THR A 338 -5.18 9.25 -4.32
N LEU A 339 -6.28 8.90 -3.65
CA LEU A 339 -6.26 8.59 -2.23
C LEU A 339 -5.36 7.39 -1.91
N ALA A 340 -5.51 6.29 -2.66
CA ALA A 340 -4.75 5.06 -2.48
C ALA A 340 -3.25 5.26 -2.77
N ASP A 341 -2.91 5.91 -3.89
CA ASP A 341 -1.52 6.16 -4.28
C ASP A 341 -0.84 7.09 -3.26
N THR A 342 -1.54 8.13 -2.79
CA THR A 342 -1.04 9.03 -1.74
C THR A 342 -0.83 8.27 -0.42
N ALA A 343 -1.77 7.41 -0.01
CA ALA A 343 -1.59 6.63 1.21
C ALA A 343 -0.42 5.65 1.11
N LEU A 344 -0.21 5.04 -0.05
CA LEU A 344 0.89 4.09 -0.23
C LEU A 344 2.25 4.79 -0.22
N GLU A 345 2.36 5.95 -0.86
CA GLU A 345 3.64 6.63 -1.03
C GLU A 345 3.99 7.54 0.15
N HIS A 346 3.02 8.29 0.67
CA HIS A 346 3.23 9.41 1.60
C HIS A 346 2.94 9.07 3.08
N THR A 347 2.61 7.82 3.41
CA THR A 347 2.40 7.39 4.81
C THR A 347 3.35 6.28 5.23
N ASP A 348 3.65 6.21 6.53
CA ASP A 348 4.38 5.09 7.10
C ASP A 348 3.54 3.79 7.11
N HIS A 349 4.23 2.64 7.07
CA HIS A 349 3.60 1.31 7.05
C HIS A 349 3.99 0.48 8.26
N HIS A 350 3.29 0.72 9.36
CA HIS A 350 3.51 0.13 10.66
C HIS A 350 3.08 -1.36 10.75
N PRO A 351 3.34 -2.04 11.89
CA PRO A 351 3.04 -3.46 12.04
C PRO A 351 1.56 -3.83 12.05
N VAL A 352 0.66 -2.97 12.54
CA VAL A 352 -0.79 -3.24 12.46
C VAL A 352 -1.31 -2.63 11.17
N ARG A 353 -1.82 -3.46 10.26
CA ARG A 353 -2.22 -3.07 8.91
C ARG A 353 -3.64 -3.49 8.56
N ALA A 354 -4.36 -2.63 7.86
CA ALA A 354 -5.60 -2.94 7.17
C ALA A 354 -5.52 -2.40 5.73
N ALA A 355 -6.33 -2.96 4.83
CA ALA A 355 -6.47 -2.45 3.47
C ALA A 355 -7.95 -2.25 3.15
N VAL A 356 -8.29 -1.12 2.54
CA VAL A 356 -9.65 -0.85 2.03
C VAL A 356 -9.66 -1.02 0.52
N ILE A 357 -10.52 -1.89 0.00
CA ILE A 357 -10.70 -2.19 -1.42
C ILE A 357 -11.99 -1.54 -1.92
N SER A 358 -11.88 -0.49 -2.73
CA SER A 358 -13.05 0.22 -3.25
C SER A 358 -12.76 0.90 -4.57
N ASP A 359 -13.78 1.08 -5.39
CA ASP A 359 -13.74 1.84 -6.65
C ASP A 359 -14.36 3.25 -6.53
N ASN A 360 -14.99 3.55 -5.39
CA ASN A 360 -15.65 4.83 -5.14
C ASN A 360 -15.43 5.33 -3.70
N LEU A 361 -15.40 6.66 -3.54
CA LEU A 361 -15.12 7.31 -2.26
C LEU A 361 -16.18 7.02 -1.18
N GLY A 362 -17.44 6.77 -1.57
CA GLY A 362 -18.53 6.50 -0.64
C GLY A 362 -18.31 5.19 0.11
N ALA A 363 -18.01 4.12 -0.63
CA ALA A 363 -17.63 2.82 -0.08
C ALA A 363 -16.33 2.94 0.74
N THR A 364 -15.35 3.74 0.31
CA THR A 364 -14.12 3.97 1.09
C THR A 364 -14.42 4.58 2.47
N VAL A 365 -15.27 5.62 2.53
CA VAL A 365 -15.66 6.25 3.81
C VAL A 365 -16.38 5.24 4.72
N GLN A 366 -17.31 4.45 4.17
CA GLN A 366 -18.01 3.42 4.94
C GLN A 366 -17.07 2.34 5.47
N ALA A 367 -16.10 1.91 4.66
CA ALA A 367 -15.08 0.96 5.05
C ALA A 367 -14.20 1.49 6.20
N PHE A 368 -13.74 2.74 6.13
CA PHE A 368 -12.99 3.34 7.24
C PHE A 368 -13.82 3.44 8.53
N ARG A 369 -15.10 3.83 8.44
CA ARG A 369 -15.99 3.89 9.61
C ARG A 369 -16.23 2.50 10.21
N SER A 370 -16.32 1.47 9.38
CA SER A 370 -16.50 0.10 9.87
C SER A 370 -15.33 -0.39 10.74
N LEU A 371 -14.10 0.08 10.45
CA LEU A 371 -12.94 -0.18 11.31
C LEU A 371 -13.08 0.47 12.70
N GLU A 372 -13.72 1.65 12.78
CA GLU A 372 -14.01 2.33 14.05
C GLU A 372 -15.05 1.57 14.88
N ASP A 373 -16.15 1.19 14.23
CA ASP A 373 -17.25 0.45 14.87
C ASP A 373 -16.87 -1.02 15.17
N ARG A 374 -15.70 -1.47 14.71
CA ARG A 374 -15.29 -2.89 14.65
C ARG A 374 -16.34 -3.75 13.96
N ALA A 375 -17.10 -3.13 13.07
CA ALA A 375 -18.08 -3.75 12.23
C ALA A 375 -17.33 -4.34 11.03
N PRO A 376 -17.48 -5.62 10.76
CA PRO A 376 -16.85 -6.18 9.59
C PRO A 376 -17.42 -5.58 8.29
N ASN A 377 -16.60 -5.48 7.24
CA ASN A 377 -16.99 -4.86 5.97
C ASN A 377 -16.31 -5.58 4.79
N CYS A 378 -17.04 -5.83 3.68
CA CYS A 378 -16.54 -6.58 2.54
C CYS A 378 -15.38 -5.86 1.83
N HIS A 379 -15.31 -4.54 1.95
CA HIS A 379 -14.24 -3.72 1.43
C HIS A 379 -13.01 -3.67 2.33
N VAL A 380 -13.06 -4.22 3.55
CA VAL A 380 -11.93 -4.16 4.50
C VAL A 380 -11.24 -5.51 4.58
N ILE A 381 -9.92 -5.50 4.44
CA ILE A 381 -9.04 -6.64 4.70
C ILE A 381 -8.24 -6.35 5.97
N GLY A 382 -8.32 -7.26 6.94
CA GLY A 382 -7.74 -7.08 8.27
C GLY A 382 -8.66 -6.32 9.23
N PRO A 383 -8.14 -5.77 10.35
CA PRO A 383 -6.73 -5.49 10.62
C PRO A 383 -5.90 -6.69 11.06
N ARG A 384 -4.63 -6.74 10.65
CA ARG A 384 -3.67 -7.80 10.98
C ARG A 384 -2.38 -7.24 11.54
N VAL A 385 -1.78 -7.96 12.47
CA VAL A 385 -0.39 -7.71 12.87
C VAL A 385 0.50 -8.46 11.89
N VAL A 386 1.36 -7.72 11.19
CA VAL A 386 2.30 -8.32 10.22
C VAL A 386 3.27 -9.28 10.95
N PRO A 387 3.65 -10.39 10.31
CA PRO A 387 4.61 -11.33 10.89
C PRO A 387 5.99 -10.69 11.02
N GLN A 388 6.76 -11.09 12.03
CA GLN A 388 8.13 -10.59 12.24
C GLN A 388 9.08 -10.98 11.10
N VAL A 389 8.87 -12.16 10.52
CA VAL A 389 9.59 -12.63 9.33
C VAL A 389 8.65 -12.46 8.15
N ARG A 390 9.10 -11.71 7.14
CA ARG A 390 8.37 -11.59 5.87
C ARG A 390 8.15 -13.00 5.29
N PRO A 391 6.91 -13.37 4.95
CA PRO A 391 6.66 -14.65 4.28
C PRO A 391 7.43 -14.75 2.96
N LYS A 392 7.67 -15.97 2.48
CA LYS A 392 8.11 -16.17 1.09
C LYS A 392 6.91 -16.10 0.14
N LEU A 393 7.10 -15.47 -1.01
CA LEU A 393 6.08 -15.37 -2.04
C LEU A 393 6.25 -16.53 -3.04
N VAL A 394 5.24 -17.39 -3.14
CA VAL A 394 5.25 -18.55 -4.04
C VAL A 394 4.18 -18.36 -5.10
N TYR A 395 4.55 -18.13 -6.36
CA TYR A 395 3.56 -18.08 -7.43
C TYR A 395 3.20 -19.51 -7.86
N VAL A 396 1.91 -19.79 -7.96
CA VAL A 396 1.37 -21.06 -8.44
C VAL A 396 0.55 -20.77 -9.69
N LEU A 397 1.11 -21.10 -10.86
CA LEU A 397 0.50 -20.86 -12.16
C LEU A 397 -0.19 -22.13 -12.64
N THR A 398 -1.51 -22.04 -12.83
CA THR A 398 -2.36 -23.19 -13.16
C THR A 398 -3.16 -22.90 -14.42
N GLY A 399 -3.60 -23.94 -15.14
CA GLY A 399 -4.49 -23.80 -16.30
C GLY A 399 -5.81 -24.53 -16.16
N LEU A 400 -6.16 -24.94 -14.93
CA LEU A 400 -7.23 -25.91 -14.70
C LEU A 400 -8.63 -25.33 -14.86
N ALA A 401 -8.81 -24.02 -14.72
CA ALA A 401 -10.11 -23.34 -14.61
C ALA A 401 -10.74 -22.89 -15.93
N GLY A 402 -10.00 -23.00 -17.04
CA GLY A 402 -10.29 -22.21 -18.24
C GLY A 402 -10.13 -20.71 -17.99
N VAL A 403 -10.76 -19.89 -18.84
CA VAL A 403 -10.68 -18.42 -18.80
C VAL A 403 -12.07 -17.82 -18.93
N HIS A 404 -12.41 -16.88 -18.03
CA HIS A 404 -13.69 -16.16 -18.11
C HIS A 404 -13.76 -15.34 -19.42
N PRO A 405 -14.92 -15.26 -20.12
CA PRO A 405 -15.03 -14.60 -21.41
C PRO A 405 -14.60 -13.13 -21.45
N ASN A 406 -14.66 -12.45 -20.30
CA ASN A 406 -14.26 -11.03 -20.16
C ASN A 406 -12.92 -10.86 -19.41
N ALA A 407 -12.17 -11.95 -19.17
CA ALA A 407 -10.95 -11.91 -18.39
C ALA A 407 -9.95 -10.88 -18.94
N GLY A 408 -9.52 -9.96 -18.08
CA GLY A 408 -8.44 -9.03 -18.34
C GLY A 408 -8.86 -7.79 -19.14
N ALA A 409 -10.08 -7.73 -19.65
CA ALA A 409 -10.56 -6.60 -20.46
C ALA A 409 -10.48 -5.26 -19.71
N GLN A 410 -10.92 -5.26 -18.44
CA GLN A 410 -10.84 -4.07 -17.59
C GLN A 410 -9.41 -3.79 -17.12
N LEU A 411 -8.60 -4.83 -16.91
CA LEU A 411 -7.19 -4.69 -16.52
C LEU A 411 -6.30 -4.12 -17.63
N MET A 412 -6.72 -4.13 -18.90
CA MET A 412 -6.05 -3.39 -19.99
C MET A 412 -5.95 -1.87 -19.74
N ARG A 413 -6.67 -1.33 -18.75
CA ARG A 413 -6.50 0.07 -18.30
C ARG A 413 -5.22 0.26 -17.46
N LEU A 414 -4.65 -0.82 -16.93
CA LEU A 414 -3.33 -0.80 -16.28
C LEU A 414 -2.27 -0.94 -17.37
N SER A 415 -1.44 0.09 -17.55
CA SER A 415 -0.36 0.12 -18.55
C SER A 415 0.50 -1.14 -18.54
N GLU A 416 0.91 -1.57 -17.35
CA GLU A 416 1.85 -2.68 -17.14
C GLU A 416 1.22 -4.03 -17.47
N TYR A 417 -0.11 -4.15 -17.29
CA TYR A 417 -0.86 -5.31 -17.75
C TYR A 417 -1.03 -5.30 -19.26
N ALA A 418 -1.41 -4.15 -19.83
CA ALA A 418 -1.67 -3.98 -21.26
C ALA A 418 -0.42 -4.24 -22.11
N ASP A 419 0.71 -3.65 -21.72
CA ASP A 419 1.98 -3.79 -22.43
C ASP A 419 2.43 -5.26 -22.45
N ALA A 420 2.39 -5.93 -21.29
CA ALA A 420 2.77 -7.34 -21.17
C ALA A 420 1.79 -8.30 -21.86
N ALA A 421 0.49 -7.98 -21.86
CA ALA A 421 -0.50 -8.75 -22.58
C ALA A 421 -0.27 -8.68 -24.09
N GLU A 422 0.04 -7.49 -24.62
CA GLU A 422 0.33 -7.33 -26.05
C GLU A 422 1.67 -7.95 -26.44
N GLU A 423 2.71 -7.84 -25.60
CA GLU A 423 3.98 -8.55 -25.81
C GLU A 423 3.77 -10.07 -25.91
N ALA A 424 2.98 -10.65 -25.00
CA ALA A 424 2.64 -12.07 -25.04
C ALA A 424 1.83 -12.46 -26.29
N ARG A 425 0.90 -11.60 -26.71
CA ARG A 425 0.11 -11.81 -27.94
C ARG A 425 0.97 -11.74 -29.19
N GLN A 426 1.90 -10.79 -29.28
CA GLN A 426 2.83 -10.69 -30.39
C GLN A 426 3.71 -11.94 -30.47
N ALA A 427 4.24 -12.40 -29.33
CA ALA A 427 5.02 -13.64 -29.26
C ALA A 427 4.20 -14.87 -29.72
N LEU A 428 2.91 -14.93 -29.40
CA LEU A 428 2.00 -15.97 -29.89
C LEU A 428 1.76 -15.86 -31.40
N ALA A 429 1.57 -14.65 -31.93
CA ALA A 429 1.37 -14.42 -33.36
C ALA A 429 2.57 -14.85 -34.20
N GLU A 430 3.78 -14.77 -33.66
CA GLU A 430 5.00 -15.30 -34.28
C GLU A 430 5.08 -16.84 -34.23
N ALA A 431 4.43 -17.45 -33.22
CA ALA A 431 4.50 -18.89 -32.95
C ALA A 431 3.38 -19.70 -33.62
N THR A 432 2.27 -19.09 -34.02
CA THR A 432 1.12 -19.77 -34.62
C THR A 432 0.52 -19.01 -35.80
N THR A 433 -0.09 -19.73 -36.72
CA THR A 433 -0.87 -19.18 -37.83
C THR A 433 -2.35 -19.03 -37.49
N GLU A 434 -2.78 -19.52 -36.32
CA GLU A 434 -4.14 -19.38 -35.83
C GLU A 434 -4.40 -17.96 -35.29
N PRO A 435 -5.66 -17.50 -35.27
CA PRO A 435 -6.01 -16.24 -34.61
C PRO A 435 -5.53 -16.24 -33.15
N VAL A 436 -4.94 -15.12 -32.71
CA VAL A 436 -4.45 -14.95 -31.34
C VAL A 436 -5.53 -14.32 -30.47
N TRP A 437 -5.91 -15.02 -29.40
CA TRP A 437 -6.85 -14.57 -28.39
C TRP A 437 -6.39 -13.27 -27.70
N GLY A 438 -7.32 -12.33 -27.52
CA GLY A 438 -7.10 -11.07 -26.80
C GLY A 438 -7.97 -10.91 -25.56
N PRO A 439 -7.51 -10.17 -24.54
CA PRO A 439 -8.30 -9.86 -23.35
C PRO A 439 -9.71 -9.36 -23.70
N GLY A 440 -10.73 -9.94 -23.06
CA GLY A 440 -12.14 -9.65 -23.36
C GLY A 440 -12.77 -10.42 -24.53
N GLN A 441 -12.01 -11.25 -25.24
CA GLN A 441 -12.56 -12.12 -26.28
C GLN A 441 -13.07 -13.44 -25.69
N ARG A 442 -14.14 -13.98 -26.29
CA ARG A 442 -14.69 -15.29 -25.90
C ARG A 442 -13.71 -16.41 -26.22
N ILE A 443 -13.56 -17.34 -25.29
CA ILE A 443 -12.87 -18.62 -25.49
C ILE A 443 -13.80 -19.54 -26.28
N ARG A 444 -13.38 -20.00 -27.46
CA ARG A 444 -14.16 -20.89 -28.33
C ARG A 444 -13.46 -22.21 -28.59
N THR A 445 -12.12 -22.20 -28.58
CA THR A 445 -11.29 -23.36 -28.91
C THR A 445 -10.33 -23.70 -27.77
N THR A 446 -9.78 -24.91 -27.80
CA THR A 446 -8.68 -25.31 -26.91
C THR A 446 -7.48 -24.36 -27.06
N ALA A 447 -7.18 -23.92 -28.28
CA ALA A 447 -6.12 -22.96 -28.53
C ALA A 447 -6.38 -21.61 -27.83
N ASP A 448 -7.60 -21.07 -27.93
CA ASP A 448 -7.98 -19.84 -27.23
C ASP A 448 -7.74 -19.98 -25.72
N GLY A 449 -8.12 -21.11 -25.12
CA GLY A 449 -7.95 -21.35 -23.68
C GLY A 449 -6.50 -21.35 -23.22
N HIS A 450 -5.60 -21.96 -24.00
CA HIS A 450 -4.16 -22.00 -23.70
C HIS A 450 -3.49 -20.64 -23.90
N GLN A 451 -3.82 -19.97 -25.01
CA GLN A 451 -3.34 -18.62 -25.29
C GLN A 451 -3.80 -17.65 -24.19
N ALA A 452 -5.08 -17.70 -23.81
CA ALA A 452 -5.65 -16.84 -22.80
C ALA A 452 -5.04 -17.06 -21.41
N THR A 453 -4.78 -18.33 -21.05
CA THR A 453 -4.07 -18.67 -19.80
C THR A 453 -2.68 -18.05 -19.79
N PHE A 454 -1.91 -18.24 -20.87
CA PHE A 454 -0.54 -17.72 -20.98
C PHE A 454 -0.51 -16.18 -20.95
N VAL A 455 -1.30 -15.51 -21.81
CA VAL A 455 -1.38 -14.05 -21.88
C VAL A 455 -1.78 -13.46 -20.53
N SER A 456 -2.82 -14.01 -19.89
CA SER A 456 -3.29 -13.55 -18.59
C SER A 456 -2.23 -13.68 -17.51
N GLN A 457 -1.56 -14.83 -17.42
CA GLN A 457 -0.55 -15.07 -16.37
C GLN A 457 0.71 -14.22 -16.55
N ILE A 458 1.16 -14.02 -17.78
CA ILE A 458 2.28 -13.12 -18.08
C ILE A 458 1.91 -11.68 -17.70
N ALA A 459 0.72 -11.22 -18.11
CA ALA A 459 0.26 -9.86 -17.82
C ALA A 459 0.04 -9.61 -16.31
N LEU A 460 -0.56 -10.56 -15.59
CA LEU A 460 -0.71 -10.48 -14.13
C LEU A 460 0.64 -10.47 -13.42
N GLY A 461 1.58 -11.33 -13.85
CA GLY A 461 2.94 -11.38 -13.31
C GLY A 461 3.69 -10.06 -13.52
N ALA A 462 3.60 -9.47 -14.71
CA ALA A 462 4.20 -8.18 -15.03
C ALA A 462 3.56 -7.03 -14.23
N ALA A 463 2.23 -7.02 -14.12
CA ALA A 463 1.52 -6.01 -13.35
C ALA A 463 1.92 -6.03 -11.87
N TRP A 464 2.05 -7.19 -11.23
CA TRP A 464 2.54 -7.29 -9.85
C TRP A 464 4.02 -6.98 -9.70
N ARG A 465 4.83 -7.33 -10.70
CA ARG A 465 6.24 -6.94 -10.74
C ARG A 465 6.41 -5.42 -10.74
N ALA A 466 5.52 -4.68 -11.41
CA ALA A 466 5.52 -3.22 -11.40
C ALA A 466 5.23 -2.61 -10.02
N TRP A 467 4.62 -3.38 -9.11
CA TRP A 467 4.46 -3.05 -7.69
C TRP A 467 5.63 -3.55 -6.81
N GLY A 468 6.73 -4.05 -7.41
CA GLY A 468 7.83 -4.65 -6.68
C GLY A 468 7.49 -5.99 -6.00
N LEU A 469 6.36 -6.61 -6.37
CA LEU A 469 5.92 -7.90 -5.87
C LEU A 469 6.44 -8.99 -6.81
N GLU A 470 7.64 -9.48 -6.53
CA GLU A 470 8.26 -10.57 -7.28
C GLU A 470 8.27 -11.87 -6.46
N PRO A 471 8.08 -13.05 -7.10
CA PRO A 471 8.07 -14.32 -6.39
C PRO A 471 9.47 -14.74 -5.94
N ASP A 472 9.57 -15.38 -4.78
CA ASP A 472 10.75 -16.14 -4.34
C ASP A 472 10.82 -17.50 -5.02
N THR A 473 9.66 -18.09 -5.32
CA THR A 473 9.54 -19.40 -6.00
C THR A 473 8.37 -19.36 -6.97
N VAL A 474 8.55 -19.99 -8.13
CA VAL A 474 7.50 -20.15 -9.14
C VAL A 474 7.21 -21.63 -9.33
N VAL A 475 5.95 -22.00 -9.23
CA VAL A 475 5.43 -23.35 -9.44
C VAL A 475 4.50 -23.29 -10.66
N GLY A 476 4.79 -24.09 -11.68
CA GLY A 476 3.92 -24.22 -12.84
C GLY A 476 3.17 -25.55 -12.83
N CYS A 477 1.88 -25.55 -13.18
CA CYS A 477 1.05 -26.74 -13.30
C CYS A 477 0.35 -26.81 -14.65
N GLY A 478 0.61 -27.87 -15.42
CA GLY A 478 -0.04 -28.12 -16.71
C GLY A 478 0.10 -26.94 -17.67
N ALA A 479 -1.02 -26.38 -18.14
CA ALA A 479 -1.01 -25.26 -19.09
C ALA A 479 -0.47 -23.95 -18.49
N GLY A 480 -0.28 -23.84 -17.17
CA GLY A 480 0.40 -22.72 -16.52
C GLY A 480 1.94 -22.84 -16.50
N GLU A 481 2.51 -24.02 -16.79
CA GLU A 481 3.97 -24.22 -16.79
C GLU A 481 4.74 -23.35 -17.80
N PRO A 482 4.26 -23.09 -19.04
CA PRO A 482 4.95 -22.20 -19.96
C PRO A 482 5.10 -20.78 -19.41
N ALA A 483 4.06 -20.22 -18.80
CA ALA A 483 4.14 -18.90 -18.16
C ALA A 483 5.05 -18.94 -16.93
N ALA A 484 5.00 -20.00 -16.12
CA ALA A 484 5.89 -20.18 -14.97
C ALA A 484 7.37 -20.19 -15.39
N ALA A 485 7.71 -20.89 -16.47
CA ALA A 485 9.05 -20.95 -17.03
C ALA A 485 9.54 -19.57 -17.51
N VAL A 486 8.65 -18.76 -18.09
CA VAL A 486 8.97 -17.37 -18.49
C VAL A 486 9.20 -16.48 -17.27
N LEU A 487 8.30 -16.52 -16.28
CA LEU A 487 8.43 -15.72 -15.05
C LEU A 487 9.64 -16.12 -14.20
N ALA A 488 10.06 -17.39 -14.26
CA ALA A 488 11.29 -17.87 -13.64
C ALA A 488 12.56 -17.55 -14.46
N GLY A 489 12.45 -16.97 -15.65
CA GLY A 489 13.57 -16.66 -16.55
C GLY A 489 14.16 -17.87 -17.28
N ALA A 490 13.54 -19.04 -17.18
CA ALA A 490 14.00 -20.28 -17.82
C ALA A 490 13.69 -20.32 -19.33
N LEU A 491 12.68 -19.58 -19.79
CA LEU A 491 12.34 -19.37 -21.21
C LEU A 491 12.16 -17.88 -21.50
N SER A 492 12.43 -17.44 -22.72
CA SER A 492 11.93 -16.13 -23.18
C SER A 492 10.42 -16.19 -23.44
N ILE A 493 9.76 -15.03 -23.54
CA ILE A 493 8.33 -14.97 -23.87
C ILE A 493 8.01 -15.62 -25.22
N GLN A 494 8.89 -15.46 -26.22
CA GLN A 494 8.77 -16.13 -27.53
C GLN A 494 8.89 -17.65 -27.42
N GLU A 495 9.81 -18.14 -26.59
CA GLU A 495 9.98 -19.57 -26.35
C GLU A 495 8.76 -20.15 -25.60
N GLY A 496 8.25 -19.44 -24.59
CA GLY A 496 7.01 -19.80 -23.90
C GLY A 496 5.81 -19.85 -24.86
N ALA A 497 5.67 -18.84 -25.72
CA ALA A 497 4.61 -18.79 -26.74
C ALA A 497 4.70 -19.95 -27.74
N ARG A 498 5.90 -20.35 -28.15
CA ARG A 498 6.12 -21.55 -28.98
C ARG A 498 5.63 -22.82 -28.29
N VAL A 499 5.92 -22.99 -27.00
CA VAL A 499 5.43 -24.12 -26.20
C VAL A 499 3.91 -24.14 -26.16
N VAL A 500 3.29 -22.99 -25.91
CA VAL A 500 1.82 -22.84 -25.87
C VAL A 500 1.20 -23.18 -27.22
N ALA A 501 1.70 -22.63 -28.33
CA ALA A 501 1.20 -22.89 -29.67
C ALA A 501 1.32 -24.37 -30.07
N ALA A 502 2.47 -25.00 -29.79
CA ALA A 502 2.69 -26.41 -30.08
C ALA A 502 1.76 -27.31 -29.26
N ARG A 503 1.59 -27.01 -27.97
CA ARG A 503 0.70 -27.74 -27.06
C ARG A 503 -0.76 -27.63 -27.48
N ALA A 504 -1.23 -26.41 -27.74
CA ALA A 504 -2.61 -26.14 -28.15
C ALA A 504 -2.98 -26.92 -29.42
N ARG A 505 -2.11 -26.88 -30.44
CA ARG A 505 -2.32 -27.59 -31.70
C ARG A 505 -2.39 -29.11 -31.51
N ALA A 506 -1.44 -29.67 -30.76
CA ALA A 506 -1.41 -31.09 -30.46
C ALA A 506 -2.70 -31.56 -29.75
N LEU A 507 -3.19 -30.80 -28.78
CA LEU A 507 -4.38 -31.15 -28.01
C LEU A 507 -5.68 -30.95 -28.79
N ALA A 508 -5.72 -30.04 -29.75
CA ALA A 508 -6.88 -29.82 -30.62
C ALA A 508 -7.17 -31.01 -31.55
N GLU A 509 -6.19 -31.87 -31.82
CA GLU A 509 -6.36 -33.10 -32.61
C GLU A 509 -7.00 -34.25 -31.81
N LEU A 510 -7.14 -34.10 -30.49
CA LEU A 510 -7.65 -35.14 -29.60
C LEU A 510 -9.15 -34.94 -29.32
N PRO A 511 -9.87 -36.03 -28.95
CA PRO A 511 -11.27 -35.92 -28.57
C PRO A 511 -11.48 -34.96 -27.39
N PRO A 512 -12.60 -34.22 -27.36
CA PRO A 512 -13.00 -33.42 -26.21
C PRO A 512 -12.92 -34.24 -24.91
N THR A 513 -12.30 -33.64 -23.91
CA THR A 513 -12.03 -34.25 -22.61
C THR A 513 -12.29 -33.19 -21.55
N GLN A 514 -12.91 -33.59 -20.45
CA GLN A 514 -13.14 -32.72 -19.30
C GLN A 514 -12.36 -33.22 -18.09
N ILE A 515 -12.30 -32.39 -17.05
CA ILE A 515 -11.76 -32.73 -15.75
C ILE A 515 -12.89 -32.77 -14.73
N LEU A 516 -12.92 -33.82 -13.90
CA LEU A 516 -13.76 -33.92 -12.71
C LEU A 516 -12.87 -33.82 -11.47
N LEU A 517 -13.09 -32.78 -10.68
CA LEU A 517 -12.55 -32.66 -9.33
C LEU A 517 -13.43 -33.47 -8.36
N ILE A 518 -12.82 -34.29 -7.51
CA ILE A 518 -13.52 -35.21 -6.59
C ILE A 518 -12.92 -35.08 -5.20
N HIS A 519 -13.72 -34.59 -4.25
CA HIS A 519 -13.30 -34.42 -2.85
C HIS A 519 -13.57 -35.68 -2.04
N ALA A 520 -12.62 -36.62 -2.06
CA ALA A 520 -12.71 -37.87 -1.32
C ALA A 520 -11.33 -38.49 -1.04
N SER A 521 -11.27 -39.30 0.02
CA SER A 521 -10.09 -40.10 0.34
C SER A 521 -9.87 -41.20 -0.70
N ARG A 522 -8.60 -41.61 -0.85
CA ARG A 522 -8.21 -42.75 -1.70
C ARG A 522 -9.01 -44.02 -1.44
N THR A 523 -9.35 -44.31 -0.18
CA THR A 523 -10.11 -45.51 0.20
C THR A 523 -11.56 -45.46 -0.28
N ARG A 524 -12.17 -44.28 -0.35
CA ARG A 524 -13.54 -44.11 -0.87
C ARG A 524 -13.58 -44.13 -2.39
N ILE A 525 -12.60 -43.50 -3.05
CA ILE A 525 -12.64 -43.29 -4.51
C ILE A 525 -11.98 -44.42 -5.31
N GLY A 526 -10.98 -45.10 -4.76
CA GLY A 526 -10.24 -46.16 -5.44
C GLY A 526 -11.14 -47.27 -6.03
N PRO A 527 -12.10 -47.83 -5.26
CA PRO A 527 -13.03 -48.83 -5.77
C PRO A 527 -13.97 -48.32 -6.87
N LEU A 528 -14.25 -47.01 -6.90
CA LEU A 528 -15.13 -46.37 -7.88
C LEU A 528 -14.42 -46.07 -9.20
N LEU A 529 -13.14 -45.73 -9.14
CA LEU A 529 -12.33 -45.47 -10.34
C LEU A 529 -11.75 -46.75 -10.97
N ALA A 530 -11.56 -47.82 -10.18
CA ALA A 530 -10.97 -49.06 -10.68
C ALA A 530 -11.68 -49.68 -11.90
N PRO A 531 -13.04 -49.70 -11.98
CA PRO A 531 -13.75 -50.17 -13.18
C PRO A 531 -13.58 -49.26 -14.40
N LEU A 532 -13.24 -47.98 -14.18
CA LEU A 532 -13.14 -46.95 -15.21
C LEU A 532 -11.69 -46.66 -15.64
N ARG A 533 -10.71 -47.44 -15.18
CA ARG A 533 -9.26 -47.18 -15.37
C ARG A 533 -8.80 -46.96 -16.83
N ASP A 534 -9.54 -47.51 -17.79
CA ASP A 534 -9.25 -47.42 -19.23
C ASP A 534 -9.95 -46.22 -19.90
N GLN A 535 -10.81 -45.51 -19.15
CA GLN A 535 -11.63 -44.39 -19.64
C GLN A 535 -11.41 -43.09 -18.82
N VAL A 536 -10.97 -43.23 -17.58
CA VAL A 536 -10.75 -42.15 -16.62
C VAL A 536 -9.34 -42.23 -16.07
N HIS A 537 -8.60 -41.14 -16.19
CA HIS A 537 -7.18 -41.07 -15.84
C HIS A 537 -6.94 -39.95 -14.83
N VAL A 538 -5.99 -40.12 -13.92
CA VAL A 538 -5.63 -39.04 -13.00
C VAL A 538 -4.79 -38.01 -13.75
N ALA A 539 -5.30 -36.78 -13.87
CA ALA A 539 -4.63 -35.69 -14.56
C ALA A 539 -3.74 -34.86 -13.61
N LEU A 540 -4.14 -34.74 -12.34
CA LEU A 540 -3.43 -33.94 -11.34
C LEU A 540 -3.48 -34.59 -9.95
N HIS A 541 -2.32 -34.61 -9.30
CA HIS A 541 -2.11 -35.01 -7.91
C HIS A 541 -1.82 -33.76 -7.05
N LEU A 542 -2.81 -33.30 -6.28
CA LEU A 542 -2.67 -32.14 -5.40
C LEU A 542 -2.60 -32.54 -3.92
N HIS A 543 -3.65 -33.17 -3.38
CA HIS A 543 -3.64 -33.66 -2.01
C HIS A 543 -4.34 -35.01 -1.90
N THR A 544 -4.24 -35.67 -0.75
CA THR A 544 -4.74 -37.04 -0.55
C THR A 544 -6.26 -37.17 -0.50
N GLN A 545 -6.96 -36.03 -0.45
CA GLN A 545 -8.42 -35.92 -0.35
C GLN A 545 -9.06 -35.25 -1.58
N LEU A 546 -8.27 -34.94 -2.62
CA LEU A 546 -8.78 -34.39 -3.88
C LEU A 546 -8.17 -35.11 -5.06
N TRP A 547 -9.04 -35.60 -5.91
CA TRP A 547 -8.70 -36.29 -7.14
C TRP A 547 -9.13 -35.44 -8.30
N CYS A 548 -8.20 -35.17 -9.20
CA CYS A 548 -8.48 -34.51 -10.46
C CYS A 548 -8.32 -35.55 -11.56
N VAL A 549 -9.45 -36.00 -12.09
CA VAL A 549 -9.51 -37.05 -13.11
C VAL A 549 -10.01 -36.50 -14.43
N ALA A 550 -9.44 -36.95 -15.53
CA ALA A 550 -9.81 -36.59 -16.87
C ALA A 550 -10.43 -37.77 -17.62
N GLY A 551 -11.41 -37.50 -18.46
CA GLY A 551 -12.15 -38.48 -19.25
C GLY A 551 -13.13 -37.82 -20.20
N ARG A 552 -13.81 -38.63 -21.01
CA ARG A 552 -14.86 -38.16 -21.93
C ARG A 552 -16.08 -37.69 -21.13
N ASP A 553 -16.76 -36.68 -21.65
CA ASP A 553 -17.91 -35.99 -21.03
C ASP A 553 -18.92 -36.97 -20.41
N GLN A 554 -19.48 -37.88 -21.23
CA GLN A 554 -20.50 -38.83 -20.76
C GLN A 554 -20.03 -39.72 -19.60
N VAL A 555 -18.76 -40.17 -19.64
CA VAL A 555 -18.19 -41.04 -18.59
C VAL A 555 -18.03 -40.27 -17.29
N LEU A 556 -17.58 -39.02 -17.36
CA LEU A 556 -17.43 -38.18 -16.18
C LEU A 556 -18.79 -37.73 -15.61
N GLU A 557 -19.79 -37.48 -16.45
CA GLU A 557 -21.16 -37.18 -16.01
C GLU A 557 -21.79 -38.35 -15.24
N ASP A 558 -21.64 -39.58 -15.74
CA ASP A 558 -22.15 -40.77 -15.06
C ASP A 558 -21.39 -41.05 -13.75
N LEU A 559 -20.07 -40.80 -13.74
CA LEU A 559 -19.26 -40.87 -12.52
C LEU A 559 -19.70 -39.81 -11.49
N ALA A 560 -19.90 -38.56 -11.92
CA ALA A 560 -20.36 -37.48 -11.05
C ALA A 560 -21.73 -37.77 -10.43
N ARG A 561 -22.67 -38.33 -11.21
CA ARG A 561 -23.97 -38.78 -10.71
C ARG A 561 -23.82 -39.85 -9.63
N THR A 562 -22.99 -40.86 -9.89
CA THR A 562 -22.69 -41.96 -8.95
C THR A 562 -22.05 -41.44 -7.65
N LEU A 563 -21.16 -40.45 -7.75
CA LEU A 563 -20.48 -39.83 -6.61
C LEU A 563 -21.46 -38.98 -5.79
N THR A 564 -22.36 -38.26 -6.46
CA THR A 564 -23.42 -37.47 -5.83
C THR A 564 -24.36 -38.35 -5.00
N GLU A 565 -24.78 -39.50 -5.52
CA GLU A 565 -25.58 -40.50 -4.79
C GLU A 565 -24.90 -41.01 -3.51
N ARG A 566 -23.57 -40.91 -3.44
CA ARG A 566 -22.74 -41.33 -2.30
C ARG A 566 -22.31 -40.16 -1.40
N ALA A 567 -22.92 -38.99 -1.58
CA ALA A 567 -22.57 -37.74 -0.89
C ALA A 567 -21.07 -37.42 -1.00
N ILE A 568 -20.50 -37.60 -2.20
CA ILE A 568 -19.14 -37.17 -2.53
C ILE A 568 -19.25 -35.94 -3.42
N HIS A 569 -18.64 -34.84 -2.98
CA HIS A 569 -18.64 -33.60 -3.73
C HIS A 569 -17.75 -33.70 -4.97
N THR A 570 -18.27 -33.22 -6.09
CA THR A 570 -17.56 -33.17 -7.36
C THR A 570 -17.80 -31.86 -8.09
N GLN A 571 -16.80 -31.38 -8.81
CA GLN A 571 -16.90 -30.20 -9.67
C GLN A 571 -16.37 -30.54 -11.06
N MET A 572 -17.22 -30.35 -12.07
CA MET A 572 -16.82 -30.48 -13.47
C MET A 572 -16.09 -29.21 -13.90
N VAL A 573 -14.99 -29.37 -14.63
CA VAL A 573 -14.18 -28.26 -15.11
C VAL A 573 -13.83 -28.48 -16.58
N ALA A 574 -14.03 -27.44 -17.38
CA ALA A 574 -13.66 -27.43 -18.79
C ALA A 574 -12.12 -27.58 -18.91
N ALA A 575 -11.68 -28.53 -19.71
CA ALA A 575 -10.28 -28.87 -19.87
C ALA A 575 -10.03 -29.42 -21.27
N ASP A 576 -8.89 -30.09 -21.45
CA ASP A 576 -8.51 -30.80 -22.66
C ASP A 576 -7.92 -32.17 -22.31
N ALA A 577 -7.45 -32.89 -23.33
CA ALA A 577 -6.90 -34.23 -23.18
C ALA A 577 -5.47 -34.27 -22.58
N ALA A 578 -4.89 -33.16 -22.13
CA ALA A 578 -3.56 -33.16 -21.52
C ALA A 578 -3.53 -33.98 -20.23
N HIS A 579 -2.34 -34.46 -19.88
CA HIS A 579 -2.10 -35.30 -18.71
C HIS A 579 -2.85 -36.64 -18.76
N THR A 580 -3.32 -37.05 -19.95
CA THR A 580 -3.94 -38.35 -20.22
C THR A 580 -3.10 -39.21 -21.17
N PRO A 581 -3.27 -40.55 -21.16
CA PRO A 581 -2.58 -41.43 -22.08
C PRO A 581 -2.77 -41.09 -23.58
N PRO A 582 -3.97 -40.72 -24.08
CA PRO A 582 -4.16 -40.26 -25.47
C PRO A 582 -3.21 -39.14 -25.89
N ALA A 583 -2.89 -38.19 -25.00
CA ALA A 583 -1.98 -37.10 -25.33
C ALA A 583 -0.55 -37.56 -25.66
N ARG A 584 -0.16 -38.78 -25.28
CA ARG A 584 1.14 -39.36 -25.63
C ARG A 584 1.31 -39.55 -27.14
N GLU A 585 0.21 -39.75 -27.88
CA GLU A 585 0.23 -39.91 -29.34
C GLU A 585 0.76 -38.66 -30.04
N GLN A 586 0.60 -37.50 -29.41
CA GLN A 586 1.00 -36.19 -29.95
C GLN A 586 2.42 -35.77 -29.54
N ALA A 587 3.12 -36.58 -28.75
CA ALA A 587 4.43 -36.23 -28.21
C ALA A 587 5.50 -36.00 -29.30
N SER A 588 5.45 -36.72 -30.43
CA SER A 588 6.39 -36.52 -31.55
C SER A 588 6.18 -35.17 -32.24
N GLN A 589 4.92 -34.76 -32.44
CA GLN A 589 4.58 -33.48 -33.06
C GLN A 589 5.05 -32.31 -32.19
N VAL A 590 4.87 -32.41 -30.87
CA VAL A 590 5.37 -31.40 -29.93
C VAL A 590 6.90 -31.32 -29.94
N ARG A 591 7.62 -32.45 -29.95
CA ARG A 591 9.10 -32.43 -30.03
C ARG A 591 9.60 -31.74 -31.29
N GLU A 592 8.94 -32.01 -32.41
CA GLU A 592 9.28 -31.44 -33.71
C GLU A 592 9.08 -29.92 -33.72
N ALA A 593 7.90 -29.45 -33.28
CA ALA A 593 7.56 -28.03 -33.24
C ALA A 593 8.50 -27.23 -32.31
N LEU A 594 8.97 -27.86 -31.24
CA LEU A 594 9.87 -27.26 -30.26
C LEU A 594 11.35 -27.52 -30.54
N ARG A 595 11.70 -28.06 -31.72
CA ARG A 595 13.10 -28.18 -32.12
C ARG A 595 13.76 -26.79 -32.07
N GLY A 596 14.95 -26.73 -31.48
CA GLY A 596 15.72 -25.50 -31.38
C GLY A 596 15.34 -24.60 -30.20
N LEU A 597 14.46 -25.03 -29.28
CA LEU A 597 14.27 -24.34 -28.01
C LEU A 597 15.63 -24.16 -27.29
N ARG A 598 15.82 -23.04 -26.60
CA ARG A 598 17.07 -22.70 -25.86
C ARG A 598 16.76 -22.36 -24.40
N PRO A 599 16.30 -23.35 -23.59
CA PRO A 599 16.06 -23.12 -22.18
C PRO A 599 17.32 -22.64 -21.46
N ARG A 600 17.13 -21.75 -20.49
CA ARG A 600 18.18 -21.16 -19.67
C ARG A 600 18.03 -21.65 -18.22
N PRO A 601 19.11 -21.63 -17.43
CA PRO A 601 18.98 -21.73 -15.98
C PRO A 601 18.01 -20.67 -15.47
N ALA A 602 17.04 -21.07 -14.65
CA ALA A 602 16.08 -20.15 -14.05
C ALA A 602 16.81 -19.13 -13.18
N THR A 603 16.39 -17.87 -13.24
CA THR A 603 16.91 -16.79 -12.38
C THR A 603 16.29 -16.82 -10.98
N ARG A 604 15.26 -17.64 -10.78
CA ARG A 604 14.55 -17.87 -9.51
C ARG A 604 14.28 -19.35 -9.31
N ALA A 605 13.93 -19.74 -8.08
CA ALA A 605 13.52 -21.12 -7.80
C ALA A 605 12.29 -21.48 -8.65
N HIS A 606 12.43 -22.51 -9.47
CA HIS A 606 11.40 -22.97 -10.40
C HIS A 606 11.09 -24.44 -10.15
N LEU A 607 9.83 -24.72 -9.77
CA LEU A 607 9.34 -26.07 -9.53
C LEU A 607 8.33 -26.43 -10.61
N VAL A 608 8.54 -27.62 -11.19
CA VAL A 608 7.66 -28.19 -12.20
C VAL A 608 6.85 -29.34 -11.63
N THR A 609 5.76 -29.70 -12.30
CA THR A 609 4.84 -30.73 -11.83
C THR A 609 4.89 -32.02 -12.63
N ALA A 610 5.44 -32.00 -13.85
CA ALA A 610 5.53 -33.21 -14.68
C ALA A 610 6.68 -34.16 -14.29
N THR A 611 7.77 -33.64 -13.72
CA THR A 611 8.95 -34.44 -13.38
C THR A 611 9.17 -34.40 -11.87
N PRO A 612 9.23 -35.55 -11.18
CA PRO A 612 9.61 -35.60 -9.77
C PRO A 612 10.96 -34.91 -9.54
N HIS A 613 11.15 -34.22 -8.42
CA HIS A 613 12.42 -33.60 -8.11
C HIS A 613 13.48 -34.69 -7.85
N THR A 614 14.46 -34.81 -8.76
CA THR A 614 15.51 -35.85 -8.71
C THR A 614 16.87 -35.31 -8.28
N GLY A 615 16.99 -34.02 -7.94
CA GLY A 615 18.27 -33.35 -7.65
C GLY A 615 19.15 -33.10 -8.88
N HIS A 616 18.72 -33.50 -10.08
CA HIS A 616 19.37 -33.15 -11.34
C HIS A 616 18.91 -31.78 -11.87
N PRO A 617 19.72 -31.08 -12.68
CA PRO A 617 19.30 -29.84 -13.31
C PRO A 617 18.06 -30.05 -14.18
N LEU A 618 17.05 -29.22 -13.99
CA LEU A 618 15.84 -29.20 -14.79
C LEU A 618 16.13 -28.57 -16.16
N TYR A 619 15.97 -29.33 -17.24
CA TYR A 619 16.08 -28.84 -18.61
C TYR A 619 14.69 -28.82 -19.26
N LEU A 620 14.17 -27.63 -19.54
CA LEU A 620 12.84 -27.42 -20.14
C LEU A 620 12.88 -27.53 -21.67
N ASP A 621 13.53 -28.57 -22.19
CA ASP A 621 13.72 -28.77 -23.63
C ASP A 621 12.47 -29.35 -24.31
N ALA A 622 12.57 -29.61 -25.62
CA ALA A 622 11.48 -30.21 -26.39
C ALA A 622 11.03 -31.59 -25.85
N ALA A 623 11.95 -32.37 -25.26
CA ALA A 623 11.63 -33.67 -24.69
C ALA A 623 10.84 -33.52 -23.39
N TYR A 624 11.20 -32.55 -22.55
CA TYR A 624 10.45 -32.20 -21.34
C TYR A 624 8.98 -31.85 -21.68
N TRP A 625 8.75 -30.93 -22.61
CA TRP A 625 7.39 -30.48 -22.93
C TRP A 625 6.53 -31.59 -23.57
N ALA A 626 7.13 -32.45 -24.39
CA ALA A 626 6.44 -33.61 -24.94
C ALA A 626 6.12 -34.67 -23.87
N HIS A 627 6.99 -34.84 -22.86
CA HIS A 627 6.71 -35.71 -21.72
C HIS A 627 5.59 -35.14 -20.84
N GLN A 628 5.67 -33.85 -20.53
CA GLN A 628 4.72 -33.12 -19.70
C GLN A 628 3.29 -33.21 -20.23
N LEU A 629 3.11 -33.18 -21.55
CA LEU A 629 1.80 -33.26 -22.22
C LEU A 629 0.96 -34.47 -21.79
N SER A 630 1.60 -35.62 -21.49
CA SER A 630 0.91 -36.89 -21.21
C SER A 630 1.10 -37.40 -19.78
N THR A 631 1.87 -36.66 -18.95
CA THR A 631 2.23 -37.08 -17.60
C THR A 631 1.33 -36.40 -16.58
N PRO A 632 0.76 -37.11 -15.60
CA PRO A 632 -0.01 -36.48 -14.53
C PRO A 632 0.79 -35.39 -13.82
N ALA A 633 0.17 -34.25 -13.56
CA ALA A 633 0.82 -33.16 -12.85
C ALA A 633 0.89 -33.45 -11.33
N HIS A 634 2.05 -33.34 -10.71
CA HIS A 634 2.27 -33.57 -9.27
C HIS A 634 2.34 -32.27 -8.45
N LEU A 635 1.33 -31.40 -8.57
CA LEU A 635 1.30 -30.09 -7.89
C LEU A 635 1.47 -30.18 -6.37
N GLY A 636 0.89 -31.19 -5.73
CA GLY A 636 1.04 -31.38 -4.28
C GLY A 636 2.49 -31.56 -3.83
N ALA A 637 3.29 -32.28 -4.62
CA ALA A 637 4.69 -32.48 -4.32
C ALA A 637 5.48 -31.18 -4.49
N ALA A 638 5.21 -30.42 -5.55
CA ALA A 638 5.83 -29.13 -5.80
C ALA A 638 5.46 -28.10 -4.72
N VAL A 639 4.20 -28.03 -4.30
CA VAL A 639 3.73 -27.15 -3.21
C VAL A 639 4.41 -27.50 -1.90
N ARG A 640 4.49 -28.79 -1.54
CA ARG A 640 5.23 -29.23 -0.34
C ARG A 640 6.69 -28.82 -0.38
N LEU A 641 7.35 -28.98 -1.52
CA LEU A 641 8.75 -28.58 -1.68
C LEU A 641 8.93 -27.05 -1.59
N ALA A 642 8.02 -26.28 -2.19
CA ALA A 642 8.04 -24.81 -2.11
C ALA A 642 7.83 -24.29 -0.68
N THR A 643 7.21 -25.11 0.17
CA THR A 643 6.87 -24.78 1.55
C THR A 643 7.76 -25.46 2.57
N ASP A 644 8.70 -26.33 2.17
CA ASP A 644 9.56 -27.14 3.05
C ASP A 644 10.66 -26.32 3.74
N HIS A 645 10.26 -25.38 4.59
CA HIS A 645 11.11 -24.54 5.39
C HIS A 645 10.35 -23.94 6.58
N ALA A 646 11.07 -23.46 7.60
CA ALA A 646 10.49 -22.93 8.82
C ALA A 646 9.76 -21.58 8.64
N ALA A 647 10.15 -20.76 7.66
CA ALA A 647 9.51 -19.45 7.42
C ALA A 647 8.08 -19.62 6.84
N PRO A 648 7.14 -18.70 7.14
CA PRO A 648 5.83 -18.69 6.50
C PRO A 648 5.95 -18.42 4.99
N SER A 649 4.92 -18.80 4.23
CA SER A 649 4.83 -18.57 2.78
C SER A 649 3.42 -18.16 2.42
N VAL A 650 3.29 -17.26 1.45
CA VAL A 650 2.02 -16.93 0.81
C VAL A 650 2.06 -17.49 -0.60
N LEU A 651 1.20 -18.47 -0.86
CA LEU A 651 1.01 -19.05 -2.19
C LEU A 651 0.03 -18.16 -2.95
N VAL A 652 0.44 -17.68 -4.10
CA VAL A 652 -0.37 -16.83 -4.96
C VAL A 652 -0.81 -17.67 -6.15
N GLU A 653 -2.09 -18.04 -6.20
CA GLU A 653 -2.67 -18.65 -7.39
C GLU A 653 -2.76 -17.57 -8.47
N VAL A 654 -1.91 -17.64 -9.49
CA VAL A 654 -1.94 -16.70 -10.63
C VAL A 654 -2.70 -17.38 -11.76
N ALA A 655 -3.94 -16.99 -11.97
CA ALA A 655 -4.83 -17.64 -12.94
C ALA A 655 -5.84 -16.63 -13.51
N ALA A 656 -6.34 -16.86 -14.71
CA ALA A 656 -7.40 -15.99 -15.25
C ALA A 656 -8.69 -16.09 -14.43
N LEU A 657 -8.95 -17.26 -13.84
CA LEU A 657 -10.02 -17.57 -12.88
C LEU A 657 -9.46 -18.50 -11.80
N SER A 658 -9.82 -18.28 -10.54
CA SER A 658 -9.33 -19.07 -9.40
C SER A 658 -10.14 -20.35 -9.22
N THR A 659 -9.47 -21.51 -9.17
CA THR A 659 -10.09 -22.83 -8.93
C THR A 659 -9.26 -23.78 -8.08
N LEU A 660 -8.08 -23.33 -7.63
CA LEU A 660 -7.21 -24.14 -6.77
C LEU A 660 -6.90 -23.45 -5.45
N ALA A 661 -7.46 -22.27 -5.17
CA ALA A 661 -7.18 -21.54 -3.94
C ALA A 661 -7.53 -22.35 -2.69
N ARG A 662 -8.73 -22.94 -2.63
CA ARG A 662 -9.12 -23.82 -1.51
C ARG A 662 -8.26 -25.09 -1.46
N PRO A 663 -8.12 -25.87 -2.56
CA PRO A 663 -7.26 -27.04 -2.58
C PRO A 663 -5.79 -26.78 -2.20
N LEU A 664 -5.24 -25.62 -2.55
CA LEU A 664 -3.90 -25.20 -2.15
C LEU A 664 -3.83 -24.91 -0.65
N LEU A 665 -4.85 -24.25 -0.10
CA LEU A 665 -4.93 -23.96 1.33
C LEU A 665 -5.05 -25.24 2.15
N GLU A 666 -5.74 -26.26 1.65
CA GLU A 666 -5.86 -27.59 2.25
C GLU A 666 -4.57 -28.43 2.13
N ALA A 667 -3.71 -28.12 1.16
CA ALA A 667 -2.46 -28.84 0.93
C ALA A 667 -1.29 -28.35 1.80
N VAL A 668 -1.46 -27.21 2.47
CA VAL A 668 -0.45 -26.58 3.34
C VAL A 668 -0.94 -26.52 4.78
N ASP A 669 -0.03 -26.41 5.75
CA ASP A 669 -0.43 -26.22 7.14
C ASP A 669 -0.72 -24.74 7.46
N ALA A 670 -1.14 -24.47 8.69
CA ALA A 670 -1.58 -23.14 9.12
C ALA A 670 -0.48 -22.05 9.13
N ARG A 671 0.79 -22.40 8.89
CA ARG A 671 1.88 -21.41 8.78
C ARG A 671 1.89 -20.72 7.41
N HIS A 672 1.21 -21.31 6.44
CA HIS A 672 1.12 -20.83 5.08
C HIS A 672 -0.28 -20.32 4.77
N ASP A 673 -0.35 -19.44 3.78
CA ASP A 673 -1.60 -18.83 3.35
C ASP A 673 -1.71 -18.83 1.84
N VAL A 674 -2.92 -18.62 1.33
CA VAL A 674 -3.20 -18.62 -0.11
C VAL A 674 -3.93 -17.34 -0.49
N VAL A 675 -3.52 -16.75 -1.61
CA VAL A 675 -4.14 -15.57 -2.20
C VAL A 675 -4.41 -15.85 -3.68
N SER A 676 -5.59 -15.50 -4.16
CA SER A 676 -5.93 -15.61 -5.59
C SER A 676 -5.60 -14.31 -6.31
N LEU A 677 -4.73 -14.35 -7.31
CA LEU A 677 -4.47 -13.27 -8.25
C LEU A 677 -5.14 -13.59 -9.58
N THR A 678 -6.19 -12.86 -9.93
CA THR A 678 -6.95 -13.10 -11.16
C THR A 678 -7.11 -11.87 -12.03
N CYS A 679 -7.70 -12.09 -13.21
CA CYS A 679 -8.00 -11.04 -14.17
C CYS A 679 -9.25 -10.22 -13.83
N ASP A 680 -9.91 -10.49 -12.70
CA ASP A 680 -10.98 -9.67 -12.14
C ASP A 680 -10.38 -8.46 -11.38
N PRO A 681 -10.78 -7.22 -11.66
CA PRO A 681 -10.18 -6.05 -11.01
C PRO A 681 -10.40 -5.97 -9.49
N ALA A 682 -11.55 -6.42 -8.98
CA ALA A 682 -11.80 -6.44 -7.54
C ALA A 682 -10.88 -7.47 -6.87
N GLN A 683 -10.75 -8.66 -7.47
CA GLN A 683 -9.82 -9.69 -7.01
C GLN A 683 -8.37 -9.24 -7.06
N TYR A 684 -7.96 -8.58 -8.15
CA TYR A 684 -6.62 -8.04 -8.32
C TYR A 684 -6.26 -7.05 -7.19
N ALA A 685 -7.17 -6.11 -6.89
CA ALA A 685 -6.99 -5.16 -5.79
C ALA A 685 -7.04 -5.84 -4.41
N HIS A 686 -7.95 -6.79 -4.22
CA HIS A 686 -8.07 -7.57 -2.99
C HIS A 686 -6.79 -8.34 -2.69
N ALA A 687 -6.19 -8.99 -3.69
CA ALA A 687 -4.95 -9.73 -3.56
C ALA A 687 -3.76 -8.84 -3.16
N LEU A 688 -3.71 -7.58 -3.64
CA LEU A 688 -2.74 -6.58 -3.15
C LEU A 688 -2.96 -6.24 -1.67
N GLY A 689 -4.20 -6.09 -1.21
CA GLY A 689 -4.53 -5.82 0.19
C GLY A 689 -4.21 -7.00 1.12
N GLU A 690 -4.47 -8.22 0.65
CA GLU A 690 -4.09 -9.46 1.34
C GLU A 690 -2.56 -9.55 1.54
N LEU A 691 -1.76 -9.22 0.52
CA LEU A 691 -0.31 -9.17 0.68
C LEU A 691 0.14 -8.02 1.59
N TYR A 692 -0.49 -6.85 1.47
CA TYR A 692 -0.15 -5.69 2.29
C TYR A 692 -0.30 -5.97 3.79
N THR A 693 -1.43 -6.57 4.17
CA THR A 693 -1.71 -6.94 5.57
C THR A 693 -0.85 -8.10 6.10
N ARG A 694 -0.17 -8.85 5.22
CA ARG A 694 0.82 -9.87 5.58
C ARG A 694 2.27 -9.37 5.57
N GLY A 695 2.47 -8.05 5.46
CA GLY A 695 3.78 -7.42 5.61
C GLY A 695 4.51 -7.08 4.31
N TYR A 696 3.91 -7.34 3.15
CA TYR A 696 4.42 -6.78 1.90
C TYR A 696 4.03 -5.29 1.82
N THR A 697 4.85 -4.47 1.19
CA THR A 697 4.49 -3.09 0.89
C THR A 697 4.65 -2.94 -0.61
N PRO A 698 3.54 -2.85 -1.37
CA PRO A 698 3.59 -2.56 -2.79
C PRO A 698 4.36 -1.25 -3.04
N ARG A 699 5.20 -1.23 -4.08
CA ARG A 699 6.02 -0.09 -4.49
C ARG A 699 5.83 0.14 -5.98
N PRO A 700 4.96 1.08 -6.39
CA PRO A 700 4.79 1.37 -7.80
C PRO A 700 6.10 1.94 -8.37
N ALA A 701 6.37 1.65 -9.65
CA ALA A 701 7.55 2.18 -10.34
C ALA A 701 7.50 3.71 -10.55
N HIS A 702 6.30 4.29 -10.58
CA HIS A 702 6.08 5.72 -10.81
C HIS A 702 5.14 6.28 -9.75
N SER A 703 5.51 7.42 -9.18
CA SER A 703 4.67 8.14 -8.21
C SER A 703 3.40 8.68 -8.87
N ARG A 704 2.26 8.39 -8.27
CA ARG A 704 0.93 8.91 -8.67
C ARG A 704 0.23 9.64 -7.53
N ALA A 705 0.92 9.82 -6.41
CA ALA A 705 0.42 10.52 -5.24
C ALA A 705 0.09 12.00 -5.51
N ASN A 706 -0.88 12.52 -4.78
CA ASN A 706 -1.18 13.95 -4.77
C ASN A 706 -0.36 14.63 -3.67
N ALA A 707 0.62 15.41 -4.08
CA ALA A 707 1.46 16.23 -3.20
C ALA A 707 0.68 17.06 -2.18
N HIS A 708 -0.50 17.56 -2.57
CA HIS A 708 -1.30 18.46 -1.74
C HIS A 708 -2.27 17.75 -0.79
N LEU A 709 -2.44 16.43 -0.91
CA LEU A 709 -3.31 15.65 -0.04
C LEU A 709 -2.52 15.19 1.20
N VAL A 710 -2.79 15.81 2.34
CA VAL A 710 -2.20 15.39 3.61
C VAL A 710 -3.03 14.29 4.25
N LEU A 711 -2.38 13.16 4.52
CA LEU A 711 -2.96 12.07 5.29
C LEU A 711 -2.37 12.09 6.70
N PRO A 712 -3.21 12.27 7.73
CA PRO A 712 -2.73 12.50 9.08
C PRO A 712 -2.06 11.24 9.67
N ALA A 713 -1.04 11.47 10.51
CA ALA A 713 -0.34 10.40 11.20
C ALA A 713 -1.25 9.60 12.15
N ALA A 714 -1.03 8.29 12.19
CA ALA A 714 -1.51 7.43 13.27
C ALA A 714 -0.63 7.65 14.52
N ALA A 715 -0.87 8.71 15.28
CA ALA A 715 -0.09 8.97 16.51
C ALA A 715 -0.40 7.92 17.59
N ASP A 716 0.65 7.38 18.22
CA ASP A 716 0.55 6.54 19.41
C ASP A 716 0.22 7.39 20.66
N THR A 717 -0.52 6.78 21.58
CA THR A 717 -0.54 7.16 23.01
C THR A 717 0.12 6.01 23.79
N PRO A 718 0.82 6.27 24.91
CA PRO A 718 1.51 5.22 25.64
C PRO A 718 0.51 4.21 26.23
N GLN A 719 0.84 2.93 26.04
CA GLN A 719 0.37 1.75 26.78
C GLN A 719 -1.11 1.71 27.18
N GLU A 720 -1.91 1.06 26.35
CA GLU A 720 -2.98 0.19 26.82
C GLU A 720 -2.75 -1.22 26.25
N PRO A 721 -3.19 -2.28 26.96
CA PRO A 721 -2.99 -3.64 26.50
C PRO A 721 -3.54 -3.81 25.09
N VAL A 722 -2.86 -4.64 24.30
CA VAL A 722 -3.33 -5.13 23.01
C VAL A 722 -4.68 -5.78 23.25
N LEU A 723 -5.77 -5.02 23.11
CA LEU A 723 -7.06 -5.58 22.79
C LEU A 723 -6.92 -6.09 21.36
N ALA A 724 -6.36 -7.30 21.24
CA ALA A 724 -6.57 -8.14 20.08
C ALA A 724 -8.07 -8.09 19.81
N TRP A 725 -8.44 -7.96 18.54
CA TRP A 725 -9.84 -7.99 18.16
C TRP A 725 -10.55 -9.13 18.91
N ALA A 726 -11.39 -8.75 19.88
CA ALA A 726 -12.18 -9.70 20.62
C ALA A 726 -13.20 -10.20 19.62
N GLY A 727 -13.13 -11.50 19.29
CA GLY A 727 -14.16 -12.13 18.48
C GLY A 727 -15.55 -11.90 19.09
N PRO A 728 -16.62 -12.22 18.37
CA PRO A 728 -17.97 -12.07 18.90
C PRO A 728 -18.12 -12.86 20.20
N ALA A 729 -18.87 -12.31 21.17
CA ALA A 729 -19.34 -13.09 22.31
C ALA A 729 -20.13 -14.31 21.82
N PRO A 730 -20.11 -15.45 22.53
CA PRO A 730 -20.74 -16.70 22.09
C PRO A 730 -22.17 -16.54 21.55
N GLU A 731 -22.99 -15.72 22.21
CA GLU A 731 -24.38 -15.43 21.83
C GLU A 731 -24.51 -14.63 20.51
N HIS A 732 -23.49 -13.90 20.10
CA HIS A 732 -23.47 -13.07 18.88
C HIS A 732 -22.74 -13.73 17.70
N VAL A 733 -22.23 -14.96 17.88
CA VAL A 733 -21.45 -15.67 16.84
C VAL A 733 -22.28 -15.89 15.58
N GLN A 734 -23.57 -16.17 15.72
CA GLN A 734 -24.44 -16.38 14.57
C GLN A 734 -24.58 -15.11 13.73
N ASP A 735 -24.95 -13.99 14.34
CA ASP A 735 -25.12 -12.72 13.61
C ASP A 735 -23.80 -12.26 13.00
N TYR A 736 -22.70 -12.48 13.73
CA TYR A 736 -21.36 -12.21 13.25
C TYR A 736 -21.01 -13.04 12.00
N LEU A 737 -21.24 -14.35 12.05
CA LEU A 737 -21.02 -15.26 10.93
C LEU A 737 -21.91 -14.92 9.73
N LEU A 738 -23.21 -14.71 9.94
CA LEU A 738 -24.13 -14.37 8.86
C LEU A 738 -23.75 -13.05 8.20
N GLY A 739 -23.31 -12.07 8.99
CA GLY A 739 -22.70 -10.86 8.44
C GLY A 739 -21.47 -11.18 7.59
N LEU A 740 -20.57 -12.04 8.05
CA LEU A 740 -19.35 -12.39 7.30
C LEU A 740 -19.68 -13.03 5.97
N VAL A 741 -20.62 -13.98 5.98
CA VAL A 741 -21.09 -14.65 4.77
C VAL A 741 -21.75 -13.65 3.81
N ALA A 742 -22.60 -12.75 4.31
CA ALA A 742 -23.21 -11.71 3.49
C ALA A 742 -22.16 -10.86 2.77
N ARG A 743 -21.10 -10.46 3.48
CA ARG A 743 -20.01 -9.66 2.92
C ARG A 743 -19.16 -10.41 1.90
N VAL A 744 -18.88 -11.68 2.18
CA VAL A 744 -18.14 -12.52 1.26
C VAL A 744 -18.96 -12.73 -0.02
N ALA A 745 -20.26 -12.94 0.13
CA ALA A 745 -21.23 -13.16 -0.94
C ALA A 745 -21.73 -11.88 -1.64
N ASP A 746 -21.25 -10.71 -1.23
CA ASP A 746 -21.70 -9.39 -1.71
C ASP A 746 -23.23 -9.18 -1.62
N LEU A 747 -23.83 -9.66 -0.52
CA LEU A 747 -25.25 -9.52 -0.21
C LEU A 747 -25.50 -8.26 0.62
N GLU A 748 -26.54 -7.49 0.26
CA GLU A 748 -26.95 -6.28 1.00
C GLU A 748 -27.42 -6.58 2.44
N VAL A 749 -27.95 -7.80 2.69
CA VAL A 749 -28.52 -8.21 3.97
C VAL A 749 -28.01 -9.59 4.35
N PRO A 750 -27.77 -9.87 5.66
CA PRO A 750 -27.42 -11.20 6.12
C PRO A 750 -28.37 -12.31 5.61
N PRO A 751 -27.84 -13.41 5.07
CA PRO A 751 -28.65 -14.51 4.60
C PRO A 751 -29.38 -15.18 5.77
N ALA A 752 -30.51 -15.82 5.49
CA ALA A 752 -31.19 -16.60 6.49
C ALA A 752 -30.32 -17.79 6.91
N GLY A 753 -30.14 -18.01 8.22
CA GLY A 753 -29.17 -19.00 8.72
C GLY A 753 -29.50 -20.48 8.46
N PHE A 754 -30.64 -20.77 7.83
CA PHE A 754 -30.96 -22.11 7.32
C PHE A 754 -30.39 -22.35 5.91
N LEU A 755 -29.97 -21.30 5.20
CA LEU A 755 -29.29 -21.42 3.92
C LEU A 755 -27.92 -22.07 4.12
N THR A 756 -27.51 -22.80 3.10
CA THR A 756 -26.20 -23.44 3.02
C THR A 756 -25.28 -22.60 2.15
N TRP A 757 -23.99 -22.87 2.23
CA TRP A 757 -22.98 -22.28 1.35
C TRP A 757 -23.30 -22.51 -0.13
N ALA A 758 -23.78 -23.71 -0.46
CA ALA A 758 -24.20 -24.06 -1.81
C ALA A 758 -25.43 -23.26 -2.28
N ASP A 759 -26.40 -23.01 -1.40
CA ASP A 759 -27.60 -22.22 -1.74
C ASP A 759 -27.26 -20.75 -2.08
N LEU A 760 -26.16 -20.24 -1.53
CA LEU A 760 -25.68 -18.89 -1.76
C LEU A 760 -24.79 -18.76 -3.02
N GLY A 761 -24.49 -19.87 -3.70
CA GLY A 761 -23.67 -19.87 -4.91
C GLY A 761 -22.21 -19.47 -4.69
N LEU A 762 -21.70 -19.58 -3.45
CA LEU A 762 -20.35 -19.17 -3.10
C LEU A 762 -19.30 -20.17 -3.58
N GLY A 763 -18.25 -19.65 -4.21
CA GLY A 763 -17.18 -20.43 -4.83
C GLY A 763 -15.97 -20.68 -3.91
N GLU A 764 -14.92 -21.29 -4.47
CA GLU A 764 -13.69 -21.57 -3.73
C GLU A 764 -12.98 -20.32 -3.21
N TYR A 765 -12.97 -19.27 -4.02
CA TYR A 765 -12.39 -17.99 -3.64
C TYR A 765 -13.08 -17.42 -2.39
N ASP A 766 -14.41 -17.44 -2.38
CA ASP A 766 -15.23 -16.93 -1.28
C ASP A 766 -14.93 -17.67 0.02
N LEU A 767 -14.72 -18.99 -0.06
CA LEU A 767 -14.34 -19.79 1.09
C LEU A 767 -12.98 -19.40 1.64
N VAL A 768 -11.96 -19.23 0.78
CA VAL A 768 -10.63 -18.81 1.22
C VAL A 768 -10.68 -17.44 1.90
N ARG A 769 -11.46 -16.51 1.33
CA ARG A 769 -11.71 -15.20 1.93
C ARG A 769 -12.39 -15.32 3.30
N LEU A 770 -13.44 -16.15 3.43
CA LEU A 770 -14.07 -16.36 4.74
C LEU A 770 -13.12 -16.99 5.75
N MET A 771 -12.31 -17.98 5.35
CA MET A 771 -11.31 -18.61 6.23
C MET A 771 -10.30 -17.58 6.73
N GLY A 772 -9.84 -16.70 5.84
CA GLY A 772 -8.96 -15.58 6.17
C GLY A 772 -9.56 -14.66 7.23
N GLU A 773 -10.86 -14.36 7.15
CA GLU A 773 -11.58 -13.55 8.14
C GLU A 773 -11.81 -14.29 9.46
N LEU A 774 -12.26 -15.54 9.43
CA LEU A 774 -12.51 -16.30 10.65
C LEU A 774 -11.23 -16.54 11.46
N ARG A 775 -10.11 -16.82 10.80
CA ARG A 775 -8.83 -17.03 11.48
C ARG A 775 -8.26 -15.78 12.16
N GLN A 776 -8.83 -14.60 11.92
CA GLN A 776 -8.49 -13.39 12.67
C GLN A 776 -9.02 -13.45 14.11
N VAL A 777 -10.09 -14.22 14.39
CA VAL A 777 -10.54 -14.47 15.76
C VAL A 777 -9.60 -15.48 16.42
N PRO A 778 -8.98 -15.16 17.57
CA PRO A 778 -8.05 -16.07 18.25
C PRO A 778 -8.63 -17.47 18.49
N ALA A 779 -9.89 -17.55 18.91
CA ALA A 779 -10.61 -18.81 19.15
C ALA A 779 -10.82 -19.66 17.87
N TRP A 780 -10.75 -19.05 16.69
CA TRP A 780 -11.03 -19.70 15.40
C TRP A 780 -9.79 -19.88 14.52
N ARG A 781 -8.58 -19.55 15.02
CA ARG A 781 -7.33 -19.72 14.26
C ARG A 781 -7.13 -21.14 13.72
N GLY A 782 -7.59 -22.15 14.46
CA GLY A 782 -7.51 -23.56 14.07
C GLY A 782 -8.65 -24.04 13.17
N VAL A 783 -9.56 -23.18 12.71
CA VAL A 783 -10.64 -23.60 11.80
C VAL A 783 -10.06 -23.95 10.43
N THR A 784 -10.48 -25.10 9.92
CA THR A 784 -10.08 -25.61 8.60
C THR A 784 -11.26 -25.63 7.63
N THR A 785 -10.99 -25.57 6.33
CA THR A 785 -12.02 -25.68 5.28
C THR A 785 -12.72 -27.04 5.28
N ALA A 786 -12.09 -28.09 5.82
CA ALA A 786 -12.70 -29.41 5.98
C ALA A 786 -13.86 -29.42 6.99
N GLU A 787 -13.91 -28.43 7.88
CA GLU A 787 -15.02 -28.24 8.81
C GLU A 787 -16.17 -27.45 8.17
N VAL A 788 -15.96 -26.85 6.99
CA VAL A 788 -17.01 -26.18 6.23
C VAL A 788 -17.68 -27.19 5.31
N ASP A 789 -18.82 -27.72 5.75
CA ASP A 789 -19.70 -28.49 4.87
C ASP A 789 -20.59 -27.53 4.07
N PRO A 790 -20.43 -27.47 2.73
CA PRO A 790 -21.16 -26.51 1.92
C PRO A 790 -22.68 -26.77 1.87
N HIS A 791 -23.14 -27.94 2.30
CA HIS A 791 -24.54 -28.33 2.38
C HIS A 791 -25.10 -28.27 3.81
N GLN A 792 -24.29 -27.86 4.77
CA GLN A 792 -24.73 -27.69 6.15
C GLN A 792 -25.27 -26.26 6.36
N PRO A 793 -26.39 -26.10 7.09
CA PRO A 793 -26.92 -24.78 7.38
C PRO A 793 -25.93 -23.91 8.16
N LEU A 794 -25.84 -22.62 7.83
CA LEU A 794 -24.95 -21.66 8.50
C LEU A 794 -25.18 -21.58 10.02
N THR A 795 -26.40 -21.83 10.49
CA THR A 795 -26.75 -21.91 11.92
C THR A 795 -26.03 -23.04 12.67
N VAL A 796 -25.78 -24.18 12.03
CA VAL A 796 -25.04 -25.27 12.66
C VAL A 796 -23.56 -24.88 12.79
N TRP A 797 -23.08 -24.20 11.76
CA TRP A 797 -21.71 -23.69 11.71
C TRP A 797 -21.45 -22.61 12.77
N ALA A 798 -22.41 -21.69 12.93
CA ALA A 798 -22.40 -20.69 14.01
C ALA A 798 -22.30 -21.35 15.40
N LYS A 799 -23.05 -22.42 15.65
CA LYS A 799 -22.98 -23.15 16.94
C LYS A 799 -21.60 -23.75 17.17
N HIS A 800 -21.00 -24.36 16.15
CA HIS A 800 -19.64 -24.91 16.26
C HIS A 800 -18.62 -23.82 16.56
N LEU A 801 -18.69 -22.69 15.86
CA LEU A 801 -17.83 -21.53 16.14
C LEU A 801 -18.06 -20.96 17.54
N ALA A 802 -19.30 -20.95 18.04
CA ALA A 802 -19.64 -20.48 19.38
C ALA A 802 -19.03 -21.36 20.47
N THR A 803 -19.08 -22.68 20.32
CA THR A 803 -18.42 -23.59 21.28
C THR A 803 -16.91 -23.38 21.35
N ARG A 804 -16.26 -22.95 20.26
CA ARG A 804 -14.83 -22.61 20.27
C ARG A 804 -14.55 -21.30 21.00
N VAL A 805 -15.46 -20.31 20.90
CA VAL A 805 -15.35 -19.07 21.67
C VAL A 805 -15.56 -19.34 23.16
N GLU A 806 -16.53 -20.19 23.52
CA GLU A 806 -16.77 -20.57 24.92
C GLU A 806 -15.60 -21.35 25.54
N ALA A 807 -14.88 -22.12 24.73
CA ALA A 807 -13.73 -22.93 25.17
C ALA A 807 -12.42 -22.15 25.29
N ALA A 808 -12.29 -21.00 24.61
CA ALA A 808 -11.10 -20.17 24.57
C ALA A 808 -11.14 -19.08 25.67
#